data_AF-A0A1G5NI89-F1
#
_entry.id   AF-A0A1G5NI89-F1
#
_cell.length_a   1.000
_cell.length_b   1.000
_cell.length_c   1.000
_cell.angle_alpha   90.00
_cell.angle_beta   90.00
_cell.angle_gamma   90.00
#
_symmetry.space_group_name_H-M   'P 1'
#
loop_
_entity.id
_entity.type
_entity.pdbx_description
1 polymer ?
#
loop_
_entity_poly.entity_id
_entity_poly.type
_entity_poly.pdbx_seq_one_letter_code
_entity_poly.pdbx_strand_id
1 'polypeptide(L)'
;MRCFFSVRTPLILALTVLPPTGALADPVGEQVFRDLVSELDGVPGWSASVGSITSDDDIVVGTGVHFVRTEPPLDITFDELRLGQPREAAGGLSADSIQAAGLSVVGEDVAFDAPVLSMTGIAVPSLADMSFDQDRPFSSLRTLYQRLSEVSVEHAEIPEFHQVVLPRLTTVRKQSITYEGLELRDWKDGVIAHSAVGPITMRTEGDDPATARIASVRVEGTNFNSVLRLLSDDVTGSAGDAPNEWQNAVSEISYAGLSITTEEGLRVSIDDMTLSDIETRRPDKPYIATFEQAMQEADSGTDADTDDLEVMEAVTTFFDAMRLGEFKLDRLIAEKTGEEAGRTEIAEIGMSNLTRDGFERAWGTALLTDFPDAYVKLDRFALNDLVFPLPNPEAFAALEEAETGSLTEEERRAFATLPFQMAPQIGSLDMEGLAVGQSRILAISVDRIQTKSVPSDRLLPERGELKISDLSVPGALLRRDPKSALFFDGLGYDGLLIDIDGASELSEDGRLETTTALEVADAAGLRFGAKVTGLTEEWVLDLMMQQMENSDDPAALFALLSKLRLEQMTVALTDHSLIDRSFALAAEKQGQPADQYKEQIVGALPFLIASAVQPKIAQFLADPLKDFLEKGNTLVLTLAPRAPLPFSALVGAQDDPEALLKLVGASLETRETAPELPVLK
;
A
#
# COMPACT_ATOMS: atom_id res chain seq x y z
N MET A 1 60.01 59.65 17.93
CA MET A 1 60.30 59.78 16.48
C MET A 1 59.04 60.33 15.84
N ARG A 2 58.96 61.66 15.70
CA ARG A 2 59.18 62.44 14.44
C ARG A 2 57.99 62.31 13.47
N CYS A 3 57.33 63.35 12.95
CA CYS A 3 57.31 64.82 13.09
C CYS A 3 56.24 65.32 12.05
N PHE A 4 55.27 66.18 12.42
CA PHE A 4 55.12 67.62 12.03
C PHE A 4 54.80 67.94 10.54
N PHE A 5 53.86 68.80 10.10
CA PHE A 5 53.39 70.17 10.48
C PHE A 5 51.89 70.38 10.10
N SER A 6 51.01 70.98 10.95
CA SER A 6 50.55 72.41 11.03
C SER A 6 49.56 72.85 9.93
N VAL A 7 48.39 73.46 10.20
CA VAL A 7 48.16 74.87 10.64
C VAL A 7 46.76 75.05 11.29
N ARG A 8 46.64 76.07 12.16
CA ARG A 8 45.52 76.52 13.03
C ARG A 8 44.33 77.19 12.32
N THR A 9 43.13 77.12 12.95
CA THR A 9 42.17 78.22 13.34
C THR A 9 40.69 77.75 13.23
N PRO A 10 39.79 78.08 14.18
CA PRO A 10 38.38 77.62 14.17
C PRO A 10 37.49 78.54 13.32
N LEU A 11 36.56 77.95 12.55
CA LEU A 11 35.49 78.68 11.87
C LEU A 11 34.14 78.06 12.27
N ILE A 12 33.28 78.93 12.80
CA ILE A 12 31.85 78.72 13.00
C ILE A 12 31.22 78.43 11.64
N LEU A 13 30.56 77.28 11.48
CA LEU A 13 29.72 76.98 10.32
C LEU A 13 28.27 76.84 10.77
N ALA A 14 27.41 77.67 10.19
CA ALA A 14 25.96 77.56 10.29
C ALA A 14 25.52 76.26 9.61
N LEU A 15 24.87 75.36 10.37
CA LEU A 15 24.09 74.27 9.80
C LEU A 15 22.73 74.85 9.38
N THR A 16 22.54 75.04 8.08
CA THR A 16 21.22 75.16 7.47
C THR A 16 20.49 73.82 7.59
N VAL A 17 19.43 73.79 8.38
CA VAL A 17 18.41 72.73 8.39
C VAL A 17 17.69 72.80 7.04
N LEU A 18 17.93 71.84 6.15
CA LEU A 18 17.03 71.58 5.03
C LEU A 18 15.72 71.01 5.61
N PRO A 19 14.53 71.50 5.19
CA PRO A 19 13.29 70.82 5.52
C PRO A 19 13.34 69.39 4.94
N PRO A 20 12.70 68.39 5.58
CA PRO A 20 12.49 67.09 4.95
C PRO A 20 11.82 67.35 3.60
N THR A 21 12.46 66.93 2.51
CA THR A 21 11.80 66.75 1.23
C THR A 21 10.59 65.85 1.50
N GLY A 22 9.37 66.39 1.36
CA GLY A 22 8.17 65.57 1.46
C GLY A 22 8.30 64.41 0.49
N ALA A 23 8.05 63.19 0.97
CA ALA A 23 7.96 62.01 0.14
C ALA A 23 7.12 62.32 -1.09
N LEU A 24 7.64 61.99 -2.25
CA LEU A 24 6.92 62.24 -3.50
C LEU A 24 5.84 61.17 -3.61
N ALA A 25 4.57 61.58 -3.67
CA ALA A 25 3.48 60.66 -3.97
C ALA A 25 3.73 59.94 -5.31
N ASP A 26 3.38 58.65 -5.38
CA ASP A 26 3.33 57.84 -6.61
C ASP A 26 1.88 57.75 -7.12
N PRO A 27 1.42 58.73 -7.91
CA PRO A 27 0.05 58.74 -8.42
C PRO A 27 -0.23 57.58 -9.40
N VAL A 28 0.81 56.99 -10.01
CA VAL A 28 0.63 55.87 -10.94
C VAL A 28 0.33 54.61 -10.15
N GLY A 29 1.13 54.32 -9.13
CA GLY A 29 0.87 53.19 -8.24
C GLY A 29 -0.48 53.32 -7.51
N GLU A 30 -0.83 54.52 -7.04
CA GLU A 30 -2.15 54.77 -6.45
C GLU A 30 -3.30 54.47 -7.43
N GLN A 31 -3.11 54.79 -8.72
CA GLN A 31 -4.11 54.51 -9.76
C GLN A 31 -4.24 53.00 -10.00
N VAL A 32 -3.13 52.27 -10.09
CA VAL A 32 -3.14 50.80 -10.24
C VAL A 32 -3.90 50.14 -9.07
N PHE A 33 -3.70 50.61 -7.83
CA PHE A 33 -4.44 50.13 -6.67
C PHE A 33 -5.95 50.42 -6.78
N ARG A 34 -6.33 51.62 -7.23
CA ARG A 34 -7.74 51.98 -7.43
C ARG A 34 -8.40 51.12 -8.50
N ASP A 35 -7.68 50.87 -9.59
CA ASP A 35 -8.15 50.06 -10.69
C ASP A 35 -8.39 48.62 -10.23
N LEU A 36 -7.48 48.05 -9.43
CA LEU A 36 -7.66 46.73 -8.80
C LEU A 36 -8.95 46.65 -7.95
N VAL A 37 -9.18 47.62 -7.07
CA VAL A 37 -10.40 47.65 -6.24
C VAL A 37 -11.65 47.81 -7.10
N SER A 38 -11.59 48.66 -8.14
CA SER A 38 -12.70 48.89 -9.06
C SER A 38 -13.01 47.67 -9.93
N GLU A 39 -11.98 46.90 -10.31
CA GLU A 39 -12.14 45.67 -11.09
C GLU A 39 -12.86 44.61 -10.26
N LEU A 40 -12.44 44.42 -9.00
CA LEU A 40 -13.10 43.49 -8.06
C LEU A 40 -14.53 43.90 -7.73
N ASP A 41 -14.82 45.20 -7.57
CA ASP A 41 -16.18 45.72 -7.38
C ASP A 41 -17.08 45.49 -8.61
N GLY A 42 -16.47 45.39 -9.79
CA GLY A 42 -17.16 45.10 -11.05
C GLY A 42 -17.52 43.63 -11.25
N VAL A 43 -16.94 42.71 -10.47
CA VAL A 43 -17.22 41.27 -10.59
C VAL A 43 -18.63 40.97 -10.05
N PRO A 44 -19.52 40.31 -10.82
CA PRO A 44 -20.87 39.98 -10.36
C PRO A 44 -20.87 39.22 -9.02
N GLY A 45 -21.66 39.73 -8.06
CA GLY A 45 -21.79 39.13 -6.73
C GLY A 45 -20.70 39.52 -5.73
N TRP A 46 -19.74 40.36 -6.14
CA TRP A 46 -18.73 40.95 -5.29
C TRP A 46 -18.98 42.45 -5.07
N SER A 47 -18.47 42.96 -3.96
CA SER A 47 -18.32 44.39 -3.69
C SER A 47 -16.96 44.65 -3.05
N ALA A 48 -16.28 45.70 -3.46
CA ALA A 48 -14.95 46.03 -3.01
C ALA A 48 -14.84 47.51 -2.59
N SER A 49 -14.19 47.77 -1.46
CA SER A 49 -13.99 49.14 -0.97
C SER A 49 -12.65 49.30 -0.26
N VAL A 50 -12.19 50.54 -0.19
CA VAL A 50 -10.95 50.93 0.51
C VAL A 50 -11.17 52.27 1.19
N GLY A 51 -10.80 52.38 2.48
CA GLY A 51 -11.01 53.59 3.28
C GLY A 51 -10.14 54.76 2.83
N SER A 52 -8.84 54.52 2.62
CA SER A 52 -7.91 55.50 2.06
C SER A 52 -6.80 54.83 1.25
N ILE A 53 -6.34 55.50 0.19
CA ILE A 53 -5.15 55.12 -0.56
C ILE A 53 -4.16 56.28 -0.46
N THR A 54 -2.93 55.99 -0.07
CA THR A 54 -1.82 56.95 0.04
C THR A 54 -0.54 56.31 -0.50
N SER A 55 0.40 57.09 -0.99
CA SER A 55 1.73 56.63 -1.35
C SER A 55 2.82 57.30 -0.52
N ASP A 56 3.85 56.52 -0.14
CA ASP A 56 5.09 56.99 0.48
C ASP A 56 6.26 56.47 -0.35
N ASP A 57 6.86 57.38 -1.12
CA ASP A 57 7.83 57.08 -2.17
C ASP A 57 7.30 56.05 -3.17
N ASP A 58 7.82 54.82 -3.15
CA ASP A 58 7.47 53.75 -4.07
C ASP A 58 6.53 52.70 -3.44
N ILE A 59 5.98 52.99 -2.26
CA ILE A 59 5.02 52.12 -1.57
C ILE A 59 3.63 52.75 -1.58
N VAL A 60 2.67 52.02 -2.13
CA VAL A 60 1.24 52.39 -2.10
C VAL A 60 0.56 51.66 -0.96
N VAL A 61 -0.18 52.36 -0.12
CA VAL A 61 -0.84 51.85 1.08
C VAL A 61 -2.34 52.09 0.98
N GLY A 62 -3.12 51.01 1.01
CA GLY A 62 -4.56 51.01 1.20
C GLY A 62 -4.93 50.68 2.64
N THR A 63 -5.71 51.52 3.32
CA THR A 63 -6.17 51.28 4.71
C THR A 63 -7.66 50.94 4.72
N GLY A 64 -8.04 49.93 5.49
CA GLY A 64 -9.42 49.45 5.59
C GLY A 64 -9.93 48.94 4.25
N VAL A 65 -9.20 47.97 3.66
CA VAL A 65 -9.61 47.30 2.42
C VAL A 65 -10.64 46.24 2.79
N HIS A 66 -11.76 46.21 2.07
CA HIS A 66 -12.88 45.32 2.36
C HIS A 66 -13.47 44.77 1.07
N PHE A 67 -13.49 43.44 0.95
CA PHE A 67 -14.13 42.70 -0.13
C PHE A 67 -15.25 41.85 0.44
N VAL A 68 -16.40 41.86 -0.19
CA VAL A 68 -17.56 41.07 0.22
C VAL A 68 -18.13 40.35 -0.99
N ARG A 69 -18.43 39.07 -0.85
CA ARG A 69 -19.23 38.28 -1.79
C ARG A 69 -20.57 37.94 -1.15
N THR A 70 -21.65 38.08 -1.89
CA THR A 70 -22.99 37.80 -1.35
C THR A 70 -23.37 36.33 -1.34
N GLU A 71 -22.93 35.55 -2.33
CA GLU A 71 -23.34 34.15 -2.48
C GLU A 71 -22.23 33.28 -3.12
N PRO A 72 -21.70 32.27 -2.39
CA PRO A 72 -21.83 32.10 -0.93
C PRO A 72 -21.25 33.31 -0.18
N PRO A 73 -21.75 33.61 1.04
CA PRO A 73 -21.31 34.78 1.79
C PRO A 73 -19.84 34.63 2.18
N LEU A 74 -19.05 35.65 1.84
CA LEU A 74 -17.63 35.74 2.15
C LEU A 74 -17.27 37.20 2.43
N ASP A 75 -16.70 37.48 3.59
CA ASP A 75 -16.23 38.80 4.00
C ASP A 75 -14.71 38.75 4.18
N ILE A 76 -13.95 39.58 3.46
CA ILE A 76 -12.49 39.66 3.50
C ILE A 76 -12.11 41.09 3.86
N THR A 77 -11.42 41.26 4.98
CA THR A 77 -10.95 42.57 5.45
C THR A 77 -9.44 42.58 5.61
N PHE A 78 -8.84 43.74 5.36
CA PHE A 78 -7.46 44.05 5.69
C PHE A 78 -7.40 45.40 6.40
N ASP A 79 -6.70 45.47 7.54
CA ASP A 79 -6.43 46.74 8.21
C ASP A 79 -5.56 47.64 7.31
N GLU A 80 -4.52 47.05 6.71
CA GLU A 80 -3.57 47.73 5.84
C GLU A 80 -3.07 46.78 4.72
N LEU A 81 -3.02 47.26 3.48
CA LEU A 81 -2.43 46.57 2.33
C LEU A 81 -1.41 47.49 1.66
N ARG A 82 -0.14 47.08 1.67
CA ARG A 82 1.00 47.82 1.11
C ARG A 82 1.50 47.11 -0.14
N LEU A 83 1.62 47.85 -1.25
CA LEU A 83 2.20 47.37 -2.51
C LEU A 83 3.46 48.18 -2.81
N GLY A 84 4.61 47.51 -2.96
CA GLY A 84 5.86 48.13 -3.40
C GLY A 84 5.96 48.14 -4.93
N GLN A 85 6.05 49.32 -5.54
CA GLN A 85 6.10 49.53 -6.98
C GLN A 85 5.03 48.75 -7.76
N PRO A 86 3.72 48.92 -7.46
CA PRO A 86 2.67 48.23 -8.19
C PRO A 86 2.62 48.69 -9.66
N ARG A 87 2.47 47.73 -10.57
CA ARG A 87 2.49 47.92 -12.03
C ARG A 87 1.44 47.00 -12.64
N GLU A 88 0.88 47.43 -13.76
CA GLU A 88 0.10 46.54 -14.62
C GLU A 88 1.06 45.66 -15.44
N ALA A 89 0.84 44.34 -15.41
CA ALA A 89 1.65 43.39 -16.16
C ALA A 89 0.77 42.26 -16.72
N ALA A 90 0.82 42.04 -18.05
CA ALA A 90 0.02 41.03 -18.73
C ALA A 90 -1.51 41.13 -18.44
N GLY A 91 -2.01 42.35 -18.26
CA GLY A 91 -3.41 42.62 -17.88
C GLY A 91 -3.75 42.30 -16.43
N GLY A 92 -2.78 41.89 -15.62
CA GLY A 92 -2.91 41.68 -14.18
C GLY A 92 -1.99 42.59 -13.37
N LEU A 93 -1.66 42.16 -12.16
CA LEU A 93 -0.90 42.93 -11.18
C LEU A 93 0.54 42.39 -11.04
N SER A 94 1.52 43.28 -11.06
CA SER A 94 2.88 42.99 -10.59
C SER A 94 3.31 44.00 -9.54
N ALA A 95 4.06 43.55 -8.54
CA ALA A 95 4.63 44.38 -7.49
C ALA A 95 5.95 43.78 -6.99
N ASP A 96 6.87 44.63 -6.56
CA ASP A 96 8.13 44.18 -5.96
C ASP A 96 7.86 43.55 -4.59
N SER A 97 6.84 44.03 -3.88
CA SER A 97 6.37 43.41 -2.63
C SER A 97 4.89 43.67 -2.36
N ILE A 98 4.25 42.77 -1.62
CA ILE A 98 2.93 42.93 -1.03
C ILE A 98 3.05 42.66 0.45
N GLN A 99 2.53 43.54 1.30
CA GLN A 99 2.40 43.30 2.74
C GLN A 99 0.97 43.61 3.15
N ALA A 100 0.32 42.66 3.80
CA ALA A 100 -1.01 42.84 4.34
C ALA A 100 -0.98 42.66 5.85
N ALA A 101 -1.69 43.51 6.58
CA ALA A 101 -1.84 43.45 8.02
C ALA A 101 -3.31 43.32 8.41
N GLY A 102 -3.59 42.52 9.44
CA GLY A 102 -4.94 42.32 9.97
C GLY A 102 -5.89 41.70 8.94
N LEU A 103 -5.43 40.68 8.21
CA LEU A 103 -6.31 39.93 7.30
C LEU A 103 -7.32 39.13 8.13
N SER A 104 -8.61 39.35 7.90
CA SER A 104 -9.69 38.54 8.45
C SER A 104 -10.65 38.11 7.33
N VAL A 105 -10.92 36.82 7.25
CA VAL A 105 -11.83 36.21 6.28
C VAL A 105 -12.95 35.50 7.03
N VAL A 106 -14.20 35.92 6.84
CA VAL A 106 -15.37 35.32 7.47
C VAL A 106 -16.31 34.80 6.38
N GLY A 107 -16.33 33.48 6.22
CA GLY A 107 -17.30 32.79 5.37
C GLY A 107 -18.52 32.32 6.15
N GLU A 108 -19.39 31.55 5.48
CA GLU A 108 -20.57 30.95 6.09
C GLU A 108 -20.23 30.01 7.25
N ASP A 109 -19.20 29.18 7.06
CA ASP A 109 -18.89 28.05 7.92
C ASP A 109 -17.50 28.11 8.56
N VAL A 110 -16.64 29.01 8.09
CA VAL A 110 -15.25 29.11 8.54
C VAL A 110 -14.85 30.57 8.66
N ALA A 111 -14.17 30.90 9.75
CA ALA A 111 -13.49 32.18 9.92
C ALA A 111 -11.97 31.95 9.97
N PHE A 112 -11.23 32.89 9.41
CA PHE A 112 -9.78 32.88 9.34
C PHE A 112 -9.18 34.23 9.70
N ASP A 113 -8.06 34.24 10.41
CA ASP A 113 -7.33 35.46 10.74
C ASP A 113 -5.82 35.24 10.51
N ALA A 114 -5.19 36.18 9.79
CA ALA A 114 -3.74 36.25 9.58
C ALA A 114 -3.23 37.65 9.98
N PRO A 115 -2.42 37.78 11.03
CA PRO A 115 -1.92 39.09 11.47
C PRO A 115 -1.08 39.79 10.41
N VAL A 116 -0.26 39.02 9.69
CA VAL A 116 0.66 39.52 8.66
C VAL A 116 0.72 38.51 7.51
N LEU A 117 0.68 39.04 6.29
CA LEU A 117 1.02 38.33 5.06
C LEU A 117 2.08 39.16 4.33
N SER A 118 3.13 38.51 3.84
CA SER A 118 4.15 39.18 3.03
C SER A 118 4.50 38.39 1.78
N MET A 119 4.71 39.08 0.67
CA MET A 119 5.11 38.51 -0.61
C MET A 119 6.13 39.42 -1.28
N THR A 120 7.05 38.85 -2.06
CA THR A 120 8.07 39.57 -2.82
C THR A 120 8.15 39.04 -4.24
N GLY A 121 8.49 39.93 -5.18
CA GLY A 121 8.65 39.60 -6.59
C GLY A 121 7.40 38.96 -7.21
N ILE A 122 6.22 39.57 -6.98
CA ILE A 122 4.95 39.02 -7.43
C ILE A 122 4.55 39.53 -8.82
N ALA A 123 4.07 38.62 -9.66
CA ALA A 123 3.35 38.90 -10.88
C ALA A 123 2.21 37.88 -11.03
N VAL A 124 0.98 38.39 -11.13
CA VAL A 124 -0.23 37.59 -11.32
C VAL A 124 -0.89 38.04 -12.61
N PRO A 125 -1.25 37.14 -13.54
CA PRO A 125 -1.98 37.50 -14.75
C PRO A 125 -3.39 38.00 -14.42
N SER A 126 -4.09 38.56 -15.41
CA SER A 126 -5.51 38.88 -15.24
C SER A 126 -6.33 37.63 -14.91
N LEU A 127 -7.23 37.76 -13.94
CA LEU A 127 -8.21 36.72 -13.60
C LEU A 127 -9.62 37.06 -14.13
N ALA A 128 -9.78 38.17 -14.87
CA ALA A 128 -11.10 38.67 -15.31
C ALA A 128 -11.88 37.67 -16.17
N ASP A 129 -11.18 36.83 -16.93
CA ASP A 129 -11.76 35.82 -17.80
C ASP A 129 -11.92 34.44 -17.12
N MET A 130 -11.62 34.34 -15.82
CA MET A 130 -11.78 33.08 -15.10
C MET A 130 -13.22 32.89 -14.63
N SER A 131 -13.96 32.05 -15.34
CA SER A 131 -15.21 31.47 -14.87
C SER A 131 -15.03 29.98 -14.58
N PHE A 132 -15.44 29.53 -13.40
CA PHE A 132 -15.57 28.11 -13.13
C PHE A 132 -16.94 27.64 -13.59
N ASP A 133 -16.95 26.79 -14.62
CA ASP A 133 -18.14 26.11 -15.11
C ASP A 133 -18.33 24.84 -14.28
N GLN A 134 -19.38 24.82 -13.44
CA GLN A 134 -19.70 23.66 -12.58
C GLN A 134 -20.09 22.44 -13.40
N ASP A 135 -20.64 22.63 -14.60
CA ASP A 135 -20.99 21.55 -15.51
C ASP A 135 -19.73 21.00 -16.22
N ARG A 136 -18.64 21.78 -16.25
CA ARG A 136 -17.36 21.41 -16.88
C ARG A 136 -16.17 21.64 -15.94
N PRO A 137 -16.11 20.92 -14.81
CA PRO A 137 -15.14 21.22 -13.77
C PRO A 137 -13.70 20.90 -14.22
N PHE A 138 -13.47 19.88 -15.04
CA PHE A 138 -12.11 19.52 -15.48
C PHE A 138 -11.56 20.51 -16.52
N SER A 139 -12.39 20.95 -17.46
CA SER A 139 -12.08 22.03 -18.41
C SER A 139 -11.81 23.34 -17.68
N SER A 140 -12.59 23.63 -16.63
CA SER A 140 -12.40 24.79 -15.77
C SER A 140 -11.09 24.70 -14.98
N LEU A 141 -10.78 23.53 -14.41
CA LEU A 141 -9.52 23.26 -13.72
C LEU A 141 -8.31 23.41 -14.65
N ARG A 142 -8.40 22.92 -15.89
CA ARG A 142 -7.35 23.14 -16.90
C ARG A 142 -7.08 24.62 -17.13
N THR A 143 -8.13 25.42 -17.29
CA THR A 143 -8.01 26.87 -17.48
C THR A 143 -7.39 27.55 -16.24
N LEU A 144 -7.80 27.13 -15.04
CA LEU A 144 -7.22 27.59 -13.78
C LEU A 144 -5.73 27.26 -13.69
N TYR A 145 -5.33 26.00 -13.90
CA TYR A 145 -3.93 25.60 -13.84
C TYR A 145 -3.06 26.30 -14.90
N GLN A 146 -3.64 26.62 -16.06
CA GLN A 146 -2.97 27.39 -17.10
C GLN A 146 -2.70 28.83 -16.65
N ARG A 147 -3.60 29.44 -15.87
CA ARG A 147 -3.34 30.76 -15.27
C ARG A 147 -2.35 30.69 -14.12
N LEU A 148 -2.45 29.66 -13.28
CA LEU A 148 -1.49 29.43 -12.20
C LEU A 148 -0.07 29.17 -12.73
N SER A 149 0.09 28.64 -13.95
CA SER A 149 1.41 28.47 -14.56
C SER A 149 2.05 29.79 -15.01
N GLU A 150 1.28 30.86 -15.16
CA GLU A 150 1.74 32.21 -15.51
C GLU A 150 2.10 33.05 -14.28
N VAL A 151 1.75 32.60 -13.06
CA VAL A 151 2.06 33.31 -11.81
C VAL A 151 3.56 33.21 -11.50
N SER A 152 4.11 34.32 -10.99
CA SER A 152 5.46 34.39 -10.44
C SER A 152 5.44 34.96 -9.03
N VAL A 153 6.13 34.33 -8.10
CA VAL A 153 6.37 34.79 -6.72
C VAL A 153 7.77 34.35 -6.30
N GLU A 154 8.63 35.29 -5.93
CA GLU A 154 9.97 34.95 -5.42
C GLU A 154 9.88 34.31 -4.04
N HIS A 155 9.13 34.94 -3.14
CA HIS A 155 8.91 34.43 -1.79
C HIS A 155 7.60 34.98 -1.21
N ALA A 156 6.84 34.13 -0.51
CA ALA A 156 5.68 34.51 0.27
C ALA A 156 5.71 33.84 1.66
N GLU A 157 5.25 34.56 2.68
CA GLU A 157 5.23 34.11 4.07
C GLU A 157 3.96 34.58 4.79
N ILE A 158 3.36 33.68 5.58
CA ILE A 158 2.34 33.98 6.59
C ILE A 158 2.84 33.37 7.91
N PRO A 159 3.37 34.20 8.84
CA PRO A 159 3.99 33.70 10.07
C PRO A 159 3.03 32.92 10.96
N GLU A 160 1.77 33.34 11.02
CA GLU A 160 0.73 32.71 11.83
C GLU A 160 -0.64 32.92 11.17
N PHE A 161 -1.46 31.88 11.19
CA PHE A 161 -2.80 31.87 10.62
C PHE A 161 -3.71 31.01 11.50
N HIS A 162 -4.84 31.59 11.92
CA HIS A 162 -5.83 30.92 12.77
C HIS A 162 -7.10 30.65 11.98
N GLN A 163 -7.63 29.44 12.10
CA GLN A 163 -8.91 29.03 11.53
C GLN A 163 -9.85 28.57 12.64
N VAL A 164 -11.12 28.99 12.56
CA VAL A 164 -12.20 28.53 13.44
C VAL A 164 -13.35 28.01 12.58
N VAL A 165 -13.73 26.75 12.79
CA VAL A 165 -14.92 26.16 12.16
C VAL A 165 -16.15 26.61 12.96
N LEU A 166 -17.11 27.24 12.26
CA LEU A 166 -18.30 27.80 12.86
C LEU A 166 -19.38 26.72 13.11
N PRO A 167 -20.24 26.86 14.13
CA PRO A 167 -21.10 25.77 14.61
C PRO A 167 -22.26 25.34 13.70
N ARG A 168 -22.44 25.92 12.51
CA ARG A 168 -23.60 25.59 11.65
C ARG A 168 -23.49 24.21 10.97
N LEU A 169 -22.28 23.73 10.69
CA LEU A 169 -22.04 22.44 10.03
C LEU A 169 -22.06 21.22 10.96
N THR A 170 -21.86 21.41 12.27
CA THR A 170 -21.77 20.27 13.20
C THR A 170 -22.68 20.48 14.38
N THR A 171 -23.45 19.45 14.73
CA THR A 171 -24.37 19.50 15.86
C THR A 171 -23.66 19.65 17.22
N VAL A 172 -22.32 19.58 17.32
CA VAL A 172 -21.63 19.47 18.62
C VAL A 172 -20.22 20.11 18.74
N ARG A 173 -19.44 20.49 17.71
CA ARG A 173 -17.98 20.70 17.94
C ARG A 173 -17.40 22.03 17.45
N LYS A 174 -16.79 22.79 18.38
CA LYS A 174 -15.90 23.91 18.04
C LYS A 174 -14.52 23.34 17.76
N GLN A 175 -14.03 23.57 16.54
CA GLN A 175 -12.70 23.18 16.10
C GLN A 175 -11.88 24.43 15.80
N SER A 176 -10.67 24.49 16.33
CA SER A 176 -9.70 25.53 16.02
C SER A 176 -8.45 24.90 15.44
N ILE A 177 -7.92 25.52 14.39
CA ILE A 177 -6.67 25.10 13.74
C ILE A 177 -5.76 26.32 13.71
N THR A 178 -4.50 26.15 14.12
CA THR A 178 -3.46 27.18 14.02
C THR A 178 -2.35 26.65 13.14
N TYR A 179 -1.99 27.43 12.13
CA TYR A 179 -0.90 27.18 11.20
C TYR A 179 0.17 28.22 11.46
N GLU A 180 1.42 27.79 11.61
CA GLU A 180 2.57 28.66 11.81
C GLU A 180 3.53 28.52 10.63
N GLY A 181 4.26 29.58 10.30
CA GLY A 181 5.35 29.57 9.34
C GLY A 181 4.98 29.05 7.95
N LEU A 182 3.84 29.47 7.39
CA LEU A 182 3.52 29.16 6.00
C LEU A 182 4.49 29.93 5.11
N GLU A 183 5.17 29.20 4.22
CA GLU A 183 6.19 29.71 3.34
C GLU A 183 6.02 29.13 1.93
N LEU A 184 6.28 29.96 0.92
CA LEU A 184 6.39 29.58 -0.49
C LEU A 184 7.62 30.28 -1.09
N ARG A 185 8.40 29.57 -1.92
CA ARG A 185 9.59 30.11 -2.59
C ARG A 185 9.66 29.69 -4.05
N ASP A 186 10.18 30.60 -4.87
CA ASP A 186 10.53 30.40 -6.28
C ASP A 186 9.38 29.81 -7.12
N TRP A 187 8.19 30.43 -7.04
CA TRP A 187 7.12 30.14 -7.99
C TRP A 187 7.40 30.91 -9.29
N LYS A 188 7.67 30.18 -10.38
CA LYS A 188 7.84 30.76 -11.73
C LYS A 188 7.66 29.68 -12.79
N ASP A 189 7.24 30.08 -13.98
CA ASP A 189 7.11 29.19 -15.14
C ASP A 189 6.27 27.92 -14.83
N GLY A 190 5.26 28.07 -13.97
CA GLY A 190 4.39 26.98 -13.50
C GLY A 190 5.03 25.97 -12.57
N VAL A 191 6.18 26.29 -11.97
CA VAL A 191 6.82 25.47 -10.95
C VAL A 191 6.94 26.24 -9.65
N ILE A 192 6.54 25.63 -8.53
CA ILE A 192 6.85 26.09 -7.17
C ILE A 192 8.00 25.21 -6.67
N ALA A 193 9.17 25.80 -6.44
CA ALA A 193 10.33 25.02 -6.01
C ALA A 193 10.14 24.46 -4.60
N HIS A 194 9.60 25.26 -3.69
CA HIS A 194 9.46 24.90 -2.28
C HIS A 194 8.22 25.55 -1.65
N SER A 195 7.48 24.79 -0.85
CA SER A 195 6.50 25.33 0.10
C SER A 195 6.51 24.55 1.40
N ALA A 196 6.26 25.23 2.51
CA ALA A 196 6.25 24.63 3.83
C ALA A 196 5.21 25.29 4.74
N VAL A 197 4.75 24.57 5.75
CA VAL A 197 3.92 25.10 6.84
C VAL A 197 4.16 24.27 8.08
N GLY A 198 4.34 24.90 9.24
CA GLY A 198 4.51 24.18 10.49
C GLY A 198 5.05 25.03 11.64
N PRO A 199 4.66 24.71 12.89
CA PRO A 199 3.73 23.64 13.26
C PRO A 199 2.26 23.93 12.96
N ILE A 200 1.47 22.86 12.77
CA ILE A 200 0.00 22.91 12.68
C ILE A 200 -0.55 22.29 13.96
N THR A 201 -1.46 23.00 14.64
CA THR A 201 -2.13 22.50 15.85
C THR A 201 -3.63 22.55 15.66
N MET A 202 -4.30 21.41 15.81
CA MET A 202 -5.75 21.27 15.76
C MET A 202 -6.28 20.89 17.14
N ARG A 203 -7.24 21.65 17.63
CA ARG A 203 -7.93 21.38 18.90
C ARG A 203 -9.42 21.20 18.67
N THR A 204 -9.94 20.09 19.16
CA THR A 204 -11.37 19.79 19.17
C THR A 204 -11.88 19.91 20.60
N GLU A 205 -12.86 20.79 20.82
CA GLU A 205 -13.60 20.91 22.08
C GLU A 205 -14.88 20.04 22.02
N GLY A 206 -15.32 19.46 23.15
CA GLY A 206 -16.54 18.65 23.23
C GLY A 206 -16.45 17.51 24.24
N ASP A 207 -17.26 16.46 24.04
CA ASP A 207 -17.31 15.28 24.91
C ASP A 207 -16.04 14.40 24.81
N ASP A 208 -15.39 14.39 23.63
CA ASP A 208 -14.15 13.66 23.36
C ASP A 208 -13.03 14.62 22.90
N PRO A 209 -12.49 15.44 23.81
CA PRO A 209 -11.45 16.41 23.47
C PRO A 209 -10.18 15.70 23.00
N ALA A 210 -9.65 16.21 21.90
CA ALA A 210 -8.42 15.71 21.29
C ALA A 210 -7.57 16.87 20.79
N THR A 211 -6.26 16.69 20.88
CA THR A 211 -5.28 17.58 20.25
C THR A 211 -4.54 16.80 19.18
N ALA A 212 -4.57 17.29 17.95
CA ALA A 212 -3.69 16.82 16.88
C ALA A 212 -2.63 17.88 16.58
N ARG A 213 -1.41 17.43 16.31
CA ARG A 213 -0.28 18.30 15.97
C ARG A 213 0.48 17.70 14.80
N ILE A 214 0.92 18.56 13.87
CA ILE A 214 1.86 18.24 12.80
C ILE A 214 3.02 19.22 12.96
N ALA A 215 4.26 18.73 13.07
CA ALA A 215 5.42 19.59 13.29
C ALA A 215 5.76 20.41 12.04
N SER A 216 5.67 19.80 10.86
CA SER A 216 5.79 20.50 9.58
C SER A 216 5.17 19.69 8.44
N VAL A 217 4.70 20.40 7.42
CA VAL A 217 4.38 19.88 6.09
C VAL A 217 5.30 20.60 5.10
N ARG A 218 5.94 19.87 4.20
CA ARG A 218 6.80 20.43 3.15
C ARG A 218 6.41 19.82 1.81
N VAL A 219 6.40 20.64 0.77
CA VAL A 219 6.17 20.21 -0.61
C VAL A 219 7.28 20.79 -1.48
N GLU A 220 8.02 19.92 -2.15
CA GLU A 220 9.12 20.27 -3.06
C GLU A 220 8.71 20.05 -4.51
N GLY A 221 9.06 21.00 -5.37
CA GLY A 221 8.94 20.90 -6.82
C GLY A 221 7.53 20.57 -7.32
N THR A 222 6.55 21.44 -7.01
CA THR A 222 5.20 21.35 -7.60
C THR A 222 5.22 21.91 -9.01
N ASN A 223 4.78 21.16 -10.01
CA ASN A 223 4.83 21.51 -11.42
C ASN A 223 3.44 21.46 -12.07
N PHE A 224 2.81 22.63 -12.21
CA PHE A 224 1.51 22.77 -12.83
C PHE A 224 1.49 22.40 -14.31
N ASN A 225 2.63 22.51 -15.01
CA ASN A 225 2.72 22.10 -16.42
C ASN A 225 2.54 20.59 -16.59
N SER A 226 2.98 19.80 -15.60
CA SER A 226 2.77 18.35 -15.59
C SER A 226 1.28 18.00 -15.44
N VAL A 227 0.58 18.72 -14.57
CA VAL A 227 -0.88 18.55 -14.37
C VAL A 227 -1.65 19.00 -15.63
N LEU A 228 -1.23 20.08 -16.29
CA LEU A 228 -1.82 20.51 -17.56
C LEU A 228 -1.67 19.48 -18.68
N ARG A 229 -0.58 18.71 -18.69
CA ARG A 229 -0.39 17.59 -19.63
C ARG A 229 -1.36 16.45 -19.35
N LEU A 230 -1.62 16.14 -18.07
CA LEU A 230 -2.63 15.16 -17.67
C LEU A 230 -4.03 15.61 -18.12
N LEU A 231 -4.32 16.91 -17.99
CA LEU A 231 -5.60 17.52 -18.40
C LEU A 231 -5.67 17.90 -19.91
N SER A 232 -4.82 17.34 -20.76
CA SER A 232 -4.77 17.71 -22.17
C SER A 232 -5.67 16.82 -23.04
N ASP A 233 -6.43 17.45 -23.95
CA ASP A 233 -7.17 16.72 -25.00
C ASP A 233 -6.30 16.44 -26.25
N ASP A 234 -5.10 17.05 -26.34
CA ASP A 234 -4.19 16.82 -27.47
C ASP A 234 -3.35 15.56 -27.28
N VAL A 235 -3.91 14.43 -27.70
CA VAL A 235 -3.24 13.12 -27.75
C VAL A 235 -2.19 13.01 -28.86
N THR A 236 -2.17 13.92 -29.85
CA THR A 236 -1.34 13.78 -31.07
C THR A 236 0.07 14.37 -30.94
N GLY A 237 0.37 15.06 -29.84
CA GLY A 237 1.72 15.54 -29.54
C GLY A 237 2.21 16.61 -30.50
N SER A 238 1.32 17.51 -30.94
CA SER A 238 1.63 18.57 -31.91
C SER A 238 2.76 19.52 -31.48
N ALA A 239 3.20 19.47 -30.22
CA ALA A 239 4.24 20.31 -29.60
C ALA A 239 5.64 19.67 -29.49
N GLY A 240 5.92 18.51 -30.10
CA GLY A 240 7.29 17.94 -30.13
C GLY A 240 7.77 17.25 -28.84
N ASP A 241 6.91 17.16 -27.83
CA ASP A 241 7.12 16.30 -26.66
C ASP A 241 6.82 14.84 -27.00
N ALA A 242 7.67 13.91 -26.55
CA ALA A 242 7.39 12.48 -26.67
C ALA A 242 6.13 12.13 -25.87
N PRO A 243 5.14 11.43 -26.46
CA PRO A 243 3.84 11.20 -25.82
C PRO A 243 3.92 10.42 -24.49
N ASN A 244 5.02 9.70 -24.23
CA ASN A 244 5.14 8.75 -23.12
C ASN A 244 6.18 9.14 -22.06
N GLU A 245 6.63 10.40 -22.02
CA GLU A 245 7.61 10.83 -21.01
C GLU A 245 6.90 11.20 -19.69
N TRP A 246 7.32 10.55 -18.60
CA TRP A 246 6.89 10.88 -17.25
C TRP A 246 7.51 12.19 -16.79
N GLN A 247 6.72 13.01 -16.12
CA GLN A 247 7.18 14.26 -15.52
C GLN A 247 6.69 14.36 -14.08
N ASN A 248 7.55 14.85 -13.17
CA ASN A 248 7.17 15.12 -11.80
C ASN A 248 6.13 16.26 -11.79
N ALA A 249 4.93 15.94 -11.31
CA ALA A 249 3.91 16.90 -10.92
C ALA A 249 4.18 17.41 -9.50
N VAL A 250 4.66 16.54 -8.60
CA VAL A 250 5.19 16.91 -7.29
C VAL A 250 6.40 16.03 -7.01
N SER A 251 7.53 16.64 -6.62
CA SER A 251 8.77 15.88 -6.38
C SER A 251 8.77 15.21 -5.02
N GLU A 252 8.33 15.92 -3.98
CA GLU A 252 8.21 15.36 -2.62
C GLU A 252 7.09 16.08 -1.85
N ILE A 253 6.32 15.33 -1.07
CA ILE A 253 5.45 15.82 0.00
C ILE A 253 5.89 15.12 1.28
N SER A 254 6.37 15.86 2.28
CA SER A 254 6.75 15.31 3.58
C SER A 254 5.95 15.93 4.73
N TYR A 255 5.47 15.08 5.63
CA TYR A 255 4.83 15.43 6.90
C TYR A 255 5.74 14.95 8.03
N ALA A 256 6.04 15.80 8.99
CA ALA A 256 6.87 15.45 10.14
C ALA A 256 6.13 15.65 11.46
N GLY A 257 6.38 14.78 12.43
CA GLY A 257 5.91 14.87 13.81
C GLY A 257 4.39 14.90 13.96
N LEU A 258 3.68 14.04 13.22
CA LEU A 258 2.22 13.91 13.38
C LEU A 258 1.92 13.21 14.70
N SER A 259 1.03 13.80 15.51
CA SER A 259 0.60 13.19 16.76
C SER A 259 -0.84 13.55 17.09
N ILE A 260 -1.57 12.59 17.65
CA ILE A 260 -2.93 12.74 18.16
C ILE A 260 -2.91 12.24 19.60
N THR A 261 -3.45 13.03 20.52
CA THR A 261 -3.60 12.65 21.93
C THR A 261 -5.04 12.88 22.35
N THR A 262 -5.66 11.85 22.93
CA THR A 262 -6.99 11.92 23.53
C THR A 262 -6.90 12.05 25.05
N GLU A 263 -7.95 12.57 25.70
CA GLU A 263 -7.99 12.63 27.18
C GLU A 263 -8.01 11.24 27.83
N GLU A 264 -8.48 10.21 27.12
CA GLU A 264 -8.45 8.82 27.58
C GLU A 264 -7.04 8.20 27.57
N GLY A 265 -6.00 8.98 27.31
CA GLY A 265 -4.61 8.55 27.37
C GLY A 265 -4.19 7.64 26.22
N LEU A 266 -4.90 7.68 25.08
CA LEU A 266 -4.44 7.13 23.81
C LEU A 266 -3.59 8.19 23.10
N ARG A 267 -2.37 7.79 22.70
CA ARG A 267 -1.48 8.60 21.88
C ARG A 267 -1.13 7.83 20.61
N VAL A 268 -1.39 8.43 19.46
CA VAL A 268 -0.93 7.93 18.16
C VAL A 268 0.05 8.95 17.58
N SER A 269 1.21 8.52 17.10
CA SER A 269 2.18 9.39 16.46
C SER A 269 2.88 8.73 15.28
N ILE A 270 3.26 9.56 14.31
CA ILE A 270 4.09 9.22 13.14
C ILE A 270 5.25 10.20 13.15
N ASP A 271 6.50 9.71 13.09
CA ASP A 271 7.67 10.58 13.06
C ASP A 271 7.76 11.29 11.70
N ASP A 272 7.70 10.57 10.59
CA ASP A 272 7.69 11.16 9.23
C ASP A 272 6.78 10.38 8.27
N MET A 273 6.19 11.07 7.30
CA MET A 273 5.46 10.47 6.18
C MET A 273 5.85 11.20 4.90
N THR A 274 6.33 10.49 3.89
CA THR A 274 6.85 11.05 2.65
C THR A 274 6.18 10.41 1.44
N LEU A 275 5.77 11.23 0.48
CA LEU A 275 5.35 10.82 -0.86
C LEU A 275 6.32 11.46 -1.86
N SER A 276 6.98 10.67 -2.68
CA SER A 276 8.00 11.12 -3.63
C SER A 276 7.60 10.78 -5.05
N ASP A 277 8.00 11.66 -5.98
CA ASP A 277 7.83 11.51 -7.42
C ASP A 277 6.38 11.17 -7.80
N ILE A 278 5.45 12.08 -7.47
CA ILE A 278 4.10 12.05 -8.03
C ILE A 278 4.23 12.51 -9.47
N GLU A 279 4.14 11.57 -10.39
CA GLU A 279 4.43 11.79 -11.80
C GLU A 279 3.17 11.69 -12.63
N THR A 280 3.11 12.52 -13.66
CA THR A 280 2.07 12.46 -14.68
C THR A 280 2.69 12.34 -16.05
N ARG A 281 1.93 11.80 -16.99
CA ARG A 281 2.24 11.84 -18.41
C ARG A 281 1.00 12.27 -19.18
N ARG A 282 1.15 12.47 -20.49
CA ARG A 282 0.01 12.68 -21.36
C ARG A 282 -0.82 11.38 -21.43
N PRO A 283 -2.16 11.45 -21.32
CA PRO A 283 -3.01 10.28 -21.55
C PRO A 283 -2.96 9.85 -23.03
N ASP A 284 -3.07 8.54 -23.27
CA ASP A 284 -3.09 7.99 -24.63
C ASP A 284 -4.42 8.22 -25.36
N LYS A 285 -5.47 8.58 -24.62
CA LYS A 285 -6.83 8.87 -25.13
C LYS A 285 -7.42 10.10 -24.44
N PRO A 286 -8.25 10.91 -25.11
CA PRO A 286 -9.02 11.95 -24.45
C PRO A 286 -10.04 11.32 -23.49
N TYR A 287 -10.16 11.86 -22.27
CA TYR A 287 -11.08 11.32 -21.24
C TYR A 287 -11.92 12.40 -20.54
N ILE A 288 -11.54 13.69 -20.65
CA ILE A 288 -12.17 14.80 -19.93
C ILE A 288 -13.65 14.94 -20.29
N ALA A 289 -13.99 14.93 -21.58
CA ALA A 289 -15.36 15.10 -22.04
C ALA A 289 -16.29 14.00 -21.50
N THR A 290 -15.81 12.75 -21.48
CA THR A 290 -16.55 11.61 -20.94
C THR A 290 -16.79 11.77 -19.43
N PHE A 291 -15.79 12.20 -18.64
CA PHE A 291 -15.97 12.50 -17.22
C PHE A 291 -16.97 13.62 -16.96
N GLU A 292 -16.86 14.73 -17.69
CA GLU A 292 -17.77 15.86 -17.54
C GLU A 292 -19.21 15.48 -17.89
N GLN A 293 -19.40 14.69 -18.96
CA GLN A 293 -20.72 14.17 -19.31
C GLN A 293 -21.29 13.24 -18.23
N ALA A 294 -20.48 12.29 -17.72
CA ALA A 294 -20.91 11.36 -16.68
C ALA A 294 -21.33 12.08 -15.39
N MET A 295 -20.62 13.14 -14.99
CA MET A 295 -21.00 13.95 -13.82
C MET A 295 -22.29 14.73 -14.03
N GLN A 296 -22.49 15.32 -15.22
CA GLN A 296 -23.72 16.03 -15.55
C GLN A 296 -24.94 15.10 -15.49
N GLU A 297 -24.81 13.88 -16.02
CA GLU A 297 -25.87 12.86 -16.00
C GLU A 297 -26.18 12.38 -14.57
N ALA A 298 -25.16 12.22 -13.72
CA ALA A 298 -25.33 11.88 -12.32
C ALA A 298 -26.07 12.97 -11.53
N ASP A 299 -25.77 14.25 -11.78
CA ASP A 299 -26.41 15.40 -11.12
C ASP A 299 -27.85 15.63 -11.61
N SER A 300 -28.16 15.34 -12.88
CA SER A 300 -29.52 15.46 -13.42
C SER A 300 -30.47 14.36 -12.91
N GLY A 301 -29.94 13.27 -12.36
CA GLY A 301 -30.72 12.11 -11.89
C GLY A 301 -31.51 11.43 -13.02
N THR A 302 -31.08 11.62 -14.26
CA THR A 302 -31.60 10.93 -15.44
C THR A 302 -30.87 9.60 -15.62
N ASP A 303 -31.51 8.63 -16.27
CA ASP A 303 -30.79 7.42 -16.70
C ASP A 303 -29.58 7.85 -17.55
N ALA A 304 -28.40 7.31 -17.25
CA ALA A 304 -27.17 7.67 -17.95
C ALA A 304 -27.29 7.26 -19.43
N ASP A 305 -27.08 8.22 -20.33
CA ASP A 305 -26.94 7.96 -21.76
C ASP A 305 -25.47 7.57 -22.10
N THR A 306 -24.53 7.86 -21.19
CA THR A 306 -23.12 7.48 -21.32
C THR A 306 -22.96 5.98 -21.09
N ASP A 307 -22.21 5.33 -21.98
CA ASP A 307 -21.85 3.92 -21.85
C ASP A 307 -20.90 3.73 -20.64
N ASP A 308 -21.29 2.88 -19.68
CA ASP A 308 -20.48 2.56 -18.49
C ASP A 308 -19.07 2.07 -18.88
N LEU A 309 -18.94 1.39 -20.02
CA LEU A 309 -17.64 0.97 -20.55
C LEU A 309 -16.77 2.16 -20.95
N GLU A 310 -17.36 3.21 -21.51
CA GLU A 310 -16.65 4.44 -21.88
C GLU A 310 -16.17 5.20 -20.63
N VAL A 311 -17.00 5.27 -19.59
CA VAL A 311 -16.61 5.87 -18.31
C VAL A 311 -15.47 5.09 -17.66
N MET A 312 -15.55 3.76 -17.64
CA MET A 312 -14.49 2.90 -17.11
C MET A 312 -13.18 3.00 -17.91
N GLU A 313 -13.27 3.15 -19.22
CA GLU A 313 -12.11 3.41 -20.08
C GLU A 313 -11.50 4.78 -19.80
N ALA A 314 -12.31 5.82 -19.56
CA ALA A 314 -11.86 7.14 -19.16
C ALA A 314 -11.15 7.12 -17.78
N VAL A 315 -11.71 6.40 -16.79
CA VAL A 315 -11.10 6.19 -15.46
C VAL A 315 -9.76 5.49 -15.59
N THR A 316 -9.72 4.42 -16.38
CA THR A 316 -8.50 3.69 -16.68
C THR A 316 -7.43 4.58 -17.31
N THR A 317 -7.81 5.35 -18.33
CA THR A 317 -6.92 6.26 -19.06
C THR A 317 -6.32 7.32 -18.15
N PHE A 318 -7.11 7.85 -17.20
CA PHE A 318 -6.63 8.80 -16.20
C PHE A 318 -5.58 8.19 -15.27
N PHE A 319 -5.87 7.02 -14.68
CA PHE A 319 -4.93 6.35 -13.77
C PHE A 319 -3.68 5.82 -14.48
N ASP A 320 -3.77 5.44 -15.76
CA ASP A 320 -2.61 5.07 -16.59
C ASP A 320 -1.68 6.26 -16.85
N ALA A 321 -2.17 7.47 -16.75
CA ALA A 321 -1.40 8.70 -16.92
C ALA A 321 -0.80 9.22 -15.61
N MET A 322 -0.94 8.48 -14.50
CA MET A 322 -0.42 8.83 -13.18
C MET A 322 0.43 7.70 -12.59
N ARG A 323 1.47 8.06 -11.83
CA ARG A 323 2.18 7.11 -10.97
C ARG A 323 2.72 7.80 -9.72
N LEU A 324 2.97 6.99 -8.68
CA LEU A 324 3.62 7.42 -7.45
C LEU A 324 4.94 6.66 -7.30
N GLY A 325 6.06 7.38 -7.30
CA GLY A 325 7.39 6.79 -7.22
C GLY A 325 7.67 6.11 -5.87
N GLU A 326 7.43 6.79 -4.75
CA GLU A 326 7.58 6.19 -3.42
C GLU A 326 6.59 6.77 -2.41
N PHE A 327 6.03 5.91 -1.56
CA PHE A 327 5.36 6.27 -0.32
C PHE A 327 6.13 5.64 0.84
N LYS A 328 6.40 6.43 1.87
CA LYS A 328 7.11 5.98 3.06
C LYS A 328 6.49 6.57 4.32
N LEU A 329 6.35 5.78 5.36
CA LEU A 329 5.96 6.19 6.70
C LEU A 329 7.02 5.69 7.68
N ASP A 330 7.69 6.61 8.35
CA ASP A 330 8.65 6.37 9.40
C ASP A 330 7.97 6.42 10.77
N ARG A 331 8.13 5.33 11.51
CA ARG A 331 7.80 5.15 12.91
C ARG A 331 6.38 5.53 13.31
N LEU A 332 5.42 4.64 13.06
CA LEU A 332 4.08 4.70 13.65
C LEU A 332 4.12 4.13 15.07
N ILE A 333 3.64 4.89 16.05
CA ILE A 333 3.49 4.45 17.43
C ILE A 333 2.04 4.68 17.87
N ALA A 334 1.41 3.66 18.43
CA ALA A 334 0.17 3.76 19.18
C ALA A 334 0.41 3.28 20.61
N GLU A 335 0.18 4.16 21.58
CA GLU A 335 0.38 3.89 23.01
C GLU A 335 -0.93 4.16 23.76
N LYS A 336 -1.35 3.19 24.56
CA LYS A 336 -2.45 3.36 25.52
C LYS A 336 -1.86 3.35 26.93
N THR A 337 -2.35 4.25 27.77
CA THR A 337 -2.02 4.28 29.21
C THR A 337 -3.23 3.79 30.04
N GLY A 338 -2.99 3.35 31.28
CA GLY A 338 -4.04 2.87 32.19
C GLY A 338 -4.02 1.34 32.39
N GLU A 339 -5.18 0.75 32.65
CA GLU A 339 -5.32 -0.70 32.89
C GLU A 339 -5.06 -1.55 31.63
N GLU A 340 -5.35 -0.99 30.46
CA GLU A 340 -5.08 -1.58 29.14
C GLU A 340 -3.76 -1.04 28.54
N ALA A 341 -2.78 -0.76 29.40
CA ALA A 341 -1.51 -0.21 28.94
C ALA A 341 -0.81 -1.16 27.97
N GLY A 342 -0.43 -0.63 26.82
CA GLY A 342 0.24 -1.38 25.76
C GLY A 342 0.73 -0.45 24.67
N ARG A 343 1.59 -1.00 23.82
CA ARG A 343 2.27 -0.26 22.75
C ARG A 343 2.29 -1.08 21.48
N THR A 344 1.88 -0.45 20.39
CA THR A 344 2.13 -0.91 19.03
C THR A 344 3.11 0.05 18.38
N GLU A 345 4.19 -0.47 17.83
CA GLU A 345 5.19 0.28 17.07
C GLU A 345 5.39 -0.38 15.71
N ILE A 346 5.50 0.43 14.66
CA ILE A 346 5.93 0.02 13.33
C ILE A 346 7.06 0.98 12.95
N ALA A 347 8.29 0.49 12.81
CA ALA A 347 9.43 1.37 12.56
C ALA A 347 9.41 2.01 11.17
N GLU A 348 8.96 1.27 10.16
CA GLU A 348 8.86 1.78 8.79
C GLU A 348 7.80 0.97 8.03
N ILE A 349 7.00 1.62 7.20
CA ILE A 349 6.25 0.99 6.09
C ILE A 349 6.42 1.81 4.84
N GLY A 350 6.41 1.16 3.68
CA GLY A 350 6.52 1.87 2.42
C GLY A 350 6.07 1.06 1.22
N MET A 351 5.97 1.75 0.10
CA MET A 351 5.61 1.22 -1.20
C MET A 351 6.32 2.01 -2.30
N SER A 352 6.76 1.34 -3.37
CA SER A 352 7.44 1.96 -4.50
C SER A 352 6.76 1.66 -5.82
N ASN A 353 6.80 2.65 -6.71
CA ASN A 353 6.38 2.60 -8.10
C ASN A 353 4.92 2.12 -8.23
N LEU A 354 4.00 2.75 -7.49
CA LEU A 354 2.58 2.48 -7.60
C LEU A 354 2.05 3.07 -8.90
N THR A 355 1.41 2.21 -9.68
CA THR A 355 0.73 2.51 -10.94
C THR A 355 -0.67 1.89 -10.91
N ARG A 356 -1.47 2.10 -11.96
CA ARG A 356 -2.74 1.38 -12.14
C ARG A 356 -2.54 -0.14 -12.17
N ASP A 357 -1.48 -0.60 -12.81
CA ASP A 357 -1.22 -2.03 -13.04
C ASP A 357 -0.69 -2.75 -11.80
N GLY A 358 -0.27 -2.03 -10.75
CA GLY A 358 0.40 -2.65 -9.61
C GLY A 358 1.41 -1.75 -8.90
N PHE A 359 2.23 -2.38 -8.06
CA PHE A 359 3.41 -1.75 -7.48
C PHE A 359 4.61 -2.70 -7.51
N GLU A 360 5.81 -2.12 -7.60
CA GLU A 360 7.07 -2.88 -7.63
C GLU A 360 7.37 -3.52 -6.28
N ARG A 361 7.16 -2.78 -5.18
CA ARG A 361 7.44 -3.28 -3.85
C ARG A 361 6.57 -2.60 -2.80
N ALA A 362 6.08 -3.37 -1.84
CA ALA A 362 5.59 -2.88 -0.55
C ALA A 362 6.40 -3.53 0.57
N TRP A 363 6.73 -2.80 1.63
CA TRP A 363 7.55 -3.32 2.72
C TRP A 363 7.17 -2.71 4.06
N GLY A 364 7.67 -3.35 5.12
CA GLY A 364 7.70 -2.74 6.44
C GLY A 364 8.68 -3.43 7.37
N THR A 365 9.03 -2.75 8.46
CA THR A 365 10.03 -3.21 9.43
C THR A 365 9.58 -2.98 10.87
N ALA A 366 10.02 -3.87 11.75
CA ALA A 366 9.85 -3.86 13.19
C ALA A 366 8.42 -3.50 13.64
N LEU A 367 7.43 -4.28 13.18
CA LEU A 367 6.10 -4.30 13.79
C LEU A 367 6.20 -5.01 15.14
N LEU A 368 5.87 -4.31 16.21
CA LEU A 368 5.84 -4.84 17.58
C LEU A 368 4.57 -4.37 18.28
N THR A 369 3.75 -5.33 18.69
CA THR A 369 2.57 -5.15 19.53
C THR A 369 2.83 -5.88 20.84
N ASP A 370 2.87 -5.16 21.95
CA ASP A 370 3.12 -5.70 23.29
C ASP A 370 2.03 -5.23 24.25
N PHE A 371 1.04 -6.08 24.47
CA PHE A 371 -0.09 -5.91 25.38
C PHE A 371 -0.11 -7.06 26.40
N PRO A 372 -0.77 -6.89 27.56
CA PRO A 372 -0.77 -7.90 28.62
C PRO A 372 -1.24 -9.31 28.19
N ASP A 373 -2.10 -9.39 27.17
CA ASP A 373 -2.74 -10.60 26.67
C ASP A 373 -2.50 -10.87 25.18
N ALA A 374 -1.72 -10.01 24.51
CA ALA A 374 -1.41 -10.12 23.09
C ALA A 374 0.01 -9.67 22.78
N TYR A 375 0.76 -10.53 22.09
CA TYR A 375 2.10 -10.27 21.60
C TYR A 375 2.16 -10.59 20.11
N VAL A 376 2.53 -9.60 19.31
CA VAL A 376 2.82 -9.75 17.87
C VAL A 376 4.15 -9.09 17.58
N LYS A 377 5.04 -9.79 16.89
CA LYS A 377 6.30 -9.26 16.37
C LYS A 377 6.46 -9.66 14.92
N LEU A 378 6.97 -8.76 14.09
CA LEU A 378 7.41 -9.03 12.73
C LEU A 378 8.60 -8.09 12.45
N ASP A 379 9.79 -8.66 12.24
CA ASP A 379 11.01 -7.86 12.05
C ASP A 379 11.01 -7.17 10.68
N ARG A 380 10.53 -7.86 9.66
CA ARG A 380 10.42 -7.32 8.30
C ARG A 380 9.36 -8.04 7.49
N PHE A 381 8.70 -7.32 6.59
CA PHE A 381 8.04 -7.93 5.45
C PHE A 381 8.37 -7.17 4.16
N ALA A 382 8.31 -7.88 3.03
CA ALA A 382 8.37 -7.33 1.69
C ALA A 382 7.46 -8.13 0.76
N LEU A 383 6.65 -7.43 -0.01
CA LEU A 383 5.86 -7.93 -1.12
C LEU A 383 6.44 -7.31 -2.38
N ASN A 384 6.87 -8.11 -3.35
CA ASN A 384 7.44 -7.60 -4.60
C ASN A 384 6.62 -8.02 -5.80
N ASP A 385 6.59 -7.15 -6.81
CA ASP A 385 5.92 -7.32 -8.09
C ASP A 385 4.44 -7.69 -7.93
N LEU A 386 3.69 -6.83 -7.21
CA LEU A 386 2.25 -6.99 -7.12
C LEU A 386 1.61 -6.44 -8.39
N VAL A 387 0.91 -7.30 -9.14
CA VAL A 387 0.15 -6.90 -10.34
C VAL A 387 -1.33 -6.92 -10.01
N PHE A 388 -1.99 -5.79 -10.16
CA PHE A 388 -3.45 -5.69 -10.12
C PHE A 388 -3.99 -6.13 -11.48
N PRO A 389 -4.75 -7.21 -11.55
CA PRO A 389 -5.35 -7.57 -12.80
C PRO A 389 -6.47 -6.56 -13.11
N LEU A 390 -6.60 -6.28 -14.40
CA LEU A 390 -7.68 -5.44 -14.89
C LEU A 390 -8.78 -6.36 -15.36
N PRO A 391 -10.00 -6.21 -14.82
CA PRO A 391 -11.10 -7.01 -15.31
C PRO A 391 -11.28 -6.72 -16.79
N ASN A 392 -11.35 -7.77 -17.60
CA ASN A 392 -11.84 -7.64 -18.97
C ASN A 392 -13.27 -7.06 -18.87
N PRO A 393 -13.65 -6.04 -19.68
CA PRO A 393 -15.03 -5.58 -19.82
C PRO A 393 -16.09 -6.68 -19.86
N GLU A 394 -15.79 -7.80 -20.52
CA GLU A 394 -16.69 -8.98 -20.61
C GLU A 394 -16.97 -9.60 -19.23
N ALA A 395 -16.02 -9.51 -18.30
CA ALA A 395 -16.13 -10.05 -16.95
C ALA A 395 -17.13 -9.23 -16.09
N PHE A 396 -17.23 -7.91 -16.34
CA PHE A 396 -18.25 -7.06 -15.75
C PHE A 396 -19.64 -7.29 -16.36
N ALA A 397 -19.72 -7.43 -17.69
CA ALA A 397 -20.98 -7.78 -18.35
C ALA A 397 -21.55 -9.11 -17.83
N ALA A 398 -20.71 -10.11 -17.59
CA ALA A 398 -21.11 -11.37 -17.00
C ALA A 398 -21.64 -11.25 -15.56
N LEU A 399 -21.14 -10.29 -14.76
CA LEU A 399 -21.66 -10.00 -13.42
C LEU A 399 -23.08 -9.41 -13.48
N GLU A 400 -23.30 -8.48 -14.40
CA GLU A 400 -24.59 -7.82 -14.58
C GLU A 400 -25.65 -8.83 -15.07
N GLU A 401 -25.30 -9.67 -16.05
CA GLU A 401 -26.21 -10.73 -16.53
C GLU A 401 -26.49 -11.80 -15.47
N ALA A 402 -25.52 -12.10 -14.58
CA ALA A 402 -25.71 -13.03 -13.47
C ALA A 402 -26.82 -12.59 -12.50
N GLU A 403 -26.96 -11.29 -12.28
CA GLU A 403 -28.06 -10.74 -11.45
C GLU A 403 -29.43 -10.94 -12.10
N THR A 404 -29.50 -11.07 -13.43
CA THR A 404 -30.75 -11.28 -14.18
C THR A 404 -31.23 -12.74 -14.23
N GLY A 405 -30.41 -13.70 -13.79
CA GLY A 405 -30.86 -15.02 -13.34
C GLY A 405 -30.87 -16.17 -14.36
N SER A 406 -30.22 -16.05 -15.52
CA SER A 406 -29.98 -17.22 -16.38
C SER A 406 -28.62 -17.17 -17.08
N LEU A 407 -27.57 -17.55 -16.36
CA LEU A 407 -26.24 -17.65 -16.95
C LEU A 407 -26.16 -18.86 -17.91
N THR A 408 -25.69 -18.62 -19.14
CA THR A 408 -25.24 -19.68 -20.05
C THR A 408 -24.07 -20.46 -19.44
N GLU A 409 -23.71 -21.60 -20.02
CA GLU A 409 -22.52 -22.35 -19.59
C GLU A 409 -21.23 -21.52 -19.74
N GLU A 410 -21.17 -20.69 -20.78
CA GLU A 410 -20.04 -19.81 -21.06
C GLU A 410 -19.96 -18.68 -20.02
N GLU A 411 -21.08 -18.04 -19.69
CA GLU A 411 -21.13 -17.02 -18.63
C GLU A 411 -20.86 -17.61 -17.24
N ARG A 412 -21.36 -18.82 -16.93
CA ARG A 412 -21.00 -19.52 -15.68
C ARG A 412 -19.51 -19.80 -15.58
N ARG A 413 -18.86 -20.15 -16.68
CA ARG A 413 -17.40 -20.33 -16.73
C ARG A 413 -16.66 -19.00 -16.52
N ALA A 414 -17.07 -17.94 -17.21
CA ALA A 414 -16.50 -16.60 -17.03
C ALA A 414 -16.64 -16.13 -15.58
N PHE A 415 -17.81 -16.30 -14.99
CA PHE A 415 -18.07 -15.99 -13.59
C PHE A 415 -17.23 -16.85 -12.63
N ALA A 416 -17.07 -18.14 -12.90
CA ALA A 416 -16.22 -19.02 -12.08
C ALA A 416 -14.74 -18.60 -12.10
N THR A 417 -14.25 -18.06 -13.22
CA THR A 417 -12.87 -17.54 -13.33
C THR A 417 -12.66 -16.17 -12.73
N LEU A 418 -13.73 -15.39 -12.57
CA LEU A 418 -13.65 -13.98 -12.20
C LEU A 418 -12.83 -13.75 -10.91
N PRO A 419 -12.99 -14.51 -9.81
CA PRO A 419 -12.18 -14.30 -8.60
C PRO A 419 -10.67 -14.45 -8.84
N PHE A 420 -10.26 -15.32 -9.76
CA PHE A 420 -8.85 -15.54 -10.10
C PHE A 420 -8.33 -14.48 -11.07
N GLN A 421 -9.17 -14.07 -12.02
CA GLN A 421 -8.88 -12.94 -12.89
C GLN A 421 -8.84 -11.62 -12.12
N MET A 422 -9.48 -11.51 -10.97
CA MET A 422 -9.44 -10.33 -10.10
C MET A 422 -8.42 -10.45 -8.95
N ALA A 423 -7.84 -11.64 -8.75
CA ALA A 423 -6.87 -11.86 -7.69
C ALA A 423 -5.54 -11.17 -8.06
N PRO A 424 -5.00 -10.28 -7.21
CA PRO A 424 -3.68 -9.72 -7.41
C PRO A 424 -2.63 -10.82 -7.50
N GLN A 425 -1.73 -10.69 -8.46
CA GLN A 425 -0.62 -11.62 -8.64
C GLN A 425 0.60 -11.11 -7.89
N ILE A 426 1.26 -11.98 -7.14
CA ILE A 426 2.39 -11.63 -6.28
C ILE A 426 3.64 -12.33 -6.80
N GLY A 427 4.63 -11.56 -7.25
CA GLY A 427 5.92 -12.12 -7.64
C GLY A 427 6.67 -12.74 -6.46
N SER A 428 6.72 -12.07 -5.30
CA SER A 428 7.26 -12.69 -4.09
C SER A 428 6.75 -12.07 -2.79
N LEU A 429 6.74 -12.88 -1.73
CA LEU A 429 6.52 -12.47 -0.34
C LEU A 429 7.72 -12.92 0.49
N ASP A 430 8.27 -12.02 1.30
CA ASP A 430 9.35 -12.32 2.25
C ASP A 430 8.98 -11.73 3.60
N MET A 431 8.85 -12.56 4.62
CA MET A 431 8.56 -12.16 6.00
C MET A 431 9.64 -12.72 6.91
N GLU A 432 10.19 -11.89 7.79
CA GLU A 432 11.25 -12.26 8.73
C GLU A 432 10.82 -11.96 10.18
N GLY A 433 11.15 -12.88 11.09
CA GLY A 433 10.99 -12.70 12.54
C GLY A 433 9.55 -12.60 13.02
N LEU A 434 8.61 -13.31 12.39
CA LEU A 434 7.20 -13.34 12.79
C LEU A 434 7.06 -14.09 14.13
N ALA A 435 6.38 -13.50 15.12
CA ALA A 435 5.99 -14.18 16.35
C ALA A 435 4.63 -13.71 16.83
N VAL A 436 3.75 -14.66 17.19
CA VAL A 436 2.37 -14.37 17.62
C VAL A 436 2.03 -15.23 18.85
N GLY A 437 1.50 -14.61 19.91
CA GLY A 437 1.06 -15.33 21.10
C GLY A 437 0.40 -14.46 22.16
N GLN A 438 0.06 -15.06 23.31
CA GLN A 438 -0.49 -14.33 24.46
C GLN A 438 0.58 -13.52 25.21
N SER A 439 1.84 -13.91 25.05
CA SER A 439 3.02 -13.23 25.62
C SER A 439 4.25 -13.67 24.82
N ARG A 440 5.36 -12.97 25.01
CA ARG A 440 6.64 -13.33 24.38
C ARG A 440 7.08 -14.79 24.63
N ILE A 441 6.75 -15.36 25.79
CA ILE A 441 7.15 -16.73 26.16
C ILE A 441 6.21 -17.78 25.54
N LEU A 442 4.97 -17.40 25.26
CA LEU A 442 3.92 -18.27 24.72
C LEU A 442 3.64 -17.96 23.23
N ALA A 443 4.62 -17.40 22.52
CA ALA A 443 4.50 -17.05 21.12
C ALA A 443 4.99 -18.19 20.22
N ILE A 444 4.18 -18.55 19.22
CA ILE A 444 4.65 -19.32 18.07
C ILE A 444 5.45 -18.35 17.21
N SER A 445 6.65 -18.72 16.81
CA SER A 445 7.51 -17.87 15.98
C SER A 445 7.98 -18.57 14.72
N VAL A 446 8.31 -17.80 13.70
CA VAL A 446 8.90 -18.25 12.44
C VAL A 446 10.03 -17.27 12.10
N ASP A 447 11.23 -17.77 11.84
CA ASP A 447 12.36 -16.91 11.47
C ASP A 447 12.15 -16.31 10.09
N ARG A 448 11.71 -17.12 9.12
CA ARG A 448 11.44 -16.63 7.77
C ARG A 448 10.33 -17.38 7.05
N ILE A 449 9.50 -16.64 6.32
CA ILE A 449 8.54 -17.16 5.34
C ILE A 449 8.85 -16.48 4.01
N GLN A 450 9.23 -17.26 3.01
CA GLN A 450 9.50 -16.78 1.67
C GLN A 450 8.60 -17.52 0.68
N THR A 451 7.91 -16.77 -0.18
CA THR A 451 7.26 -17.30 -1.37
C THR A 451 7.77 -16.58 -2.59
N LYS A 452 7.90 -17.30 -3.70
CA LYS A 452 8.12 -16.71 -5.02
C LYS A 452 7.18 -17.36 -6.01
N SER A 453 6.63 -16.57 -6.90
CA SER A 453 5.91 -17.06 -8.05
C SER A 453 6.26 -16.21 -9.26
N VAL A 454 6.09 -16.76 -10.45
CA VAL A 454 6.18 -15.97 -11.68
C VAL A 454 4.76 -15.49 -11.98
N PRO A 455 4.48 -14.17 -11.96
CA PRO A 455 3.18 -13.66 -12.40
C PRO A 455 2.88 -14.14 -13.82
N SER A 456 1.64 -14.57 -14.06
CA SER A 456 1.20 -15.14 -15.33
C SER A 456 -0.27 -14.81 -15.54
N ASP A 457 -0.69 -14.57 -16.78
CA ASP A 457 -2.10 -14.43 -17.17
C ASP A 457 -2.95 -15.70 -16.98
N ARG A 458 -2.32 -16.80 -16.54
CA ARG A 458 -2.91 -18.12 -16.29
C ARG A 458 -3.51 -18.22 -14.88
N LEU A 459 -4.46 -19.15 -14.71
CA LEU A 459 -5.11 -19.42 -13.41
C LEU A 459 -4.14 -19.97 -12.35
N LEU A 460 -3.10 -20.67 -12.79
CA LEU A 460 -2.07 -21.25 -11.93
C LEU A 460 -0.72 -20.69 -12.36
N PRO A 461 0.14 -20.27 -11.41
CA PRO A 461 1.48 -19.79 -11.74
C PRO A 461 2.32 -20.93 -12.33
N GLU A 462 3.14 -20.60 -13.32
CA GLU A 462 4.03 -21.60 -13.97
C GLU A 462 5.08 -22.14 -13.01
N ARG A 463 5.53 -21.31 -12.07
CA ARG A 463 6.51 -21.68 -11.05
C ARG A 463 6.14 -21.09 -9.71
N GLY A 464 6.37 -21.89 -8.66
CA GLY A 464 6.15 -21.50 -7.27
C GLY A 464 7.25 -22.06 -6.37
N GLU A 465 7.72 -21.23 -5.45
CA GLU A 465 8.60 -21.61 -4.33
C GLU A 465 7.93 -21.21 -3.01
N LEU A 466 8.03 -22.05 -2.00
CA LEU A 466 7.62 -21.80 -0.62
C LEU A 466 8.74 -22.26 0.31
N LYS A 467 9.19 -21.38 1.21
CA LYS A 467 10.14 -21.72 2.25
C LYS A 467 9.69 -21.14 3.59
N ILE A 468 9.58 -21.98 4.60
CA ILE A 468 9.31 -21.62 5.99
C ILE A 468 10.50 -22.13 6.80
N SER A 469 11.21 -21.24 7.49
CA SER A 469 12.39 -21.58 8.26
C SER A 469 12.18 -21.32 9.75
N ASP A 470 12.62 -22.27 10.57
CA ASP A 470 12.61 -22.22 12.03
C ASP A 470 11.22 -21.87 12.62
N LEU A 471 10.15 -22.52 12.15
CA LEU A 471 8.84 -22.46 12.80
C LEU A 471 8.95 -23.13 14.18
N SER A 472 8.94 -22.31 15.22
CA SER A 472 9.07 -22.68 16.63
C SER A 472 7.72 -22.72 17.31
N VAL A 473 7.37 -23.88 17.85
CA VAL A 473 6.22 -24.07 18.73
C VAL A 473 6.73 -24.34 20.15
N PRO A 474 6.57 -23.37 21.09
CA PRO A 474 7.02 -23.55 22.46
C PRO A 474 6.38 -24.75 23.14
N GLY A 475 7.17 -25.50 23.92
CA GLY A 475 6.68 -26.67 24.64
C GLY A 475 5.54 -26.40 25.61
N ALA A 476 5.43 -25.18 26.14
CA ALA A 476 4.31 -24.78 26.98
C ALA A 476 2.96 -24.82 26.23
N LEU A 477 2.96 -24.52 24.93
CA LEU A 477 1.75 -24.62 24.09
C LEU A 477 1.38 -26.08 23.80
N LEU A 478 2.38 -26.93 23.59
CA LEU A 478 2.19 -28.37 23.37
C LEU A 478 1.66 -29.10 24.61
N ARG A 479 1.80 -28.49 25.79
CA ARG A 479 1.42 -29.04 27.11
C ARG A 479 0.13 -28.43 27.68
N ARG A 480 -0.64 -27.68 26.89
CA ARG A 480 -1.88 -27.03 27.40
C ARG A 480 -2.90 -28.03 27.93
N ASP A 481 -2.99 -29.22 27.34
CA ASP A 481 -3.82 -30.31 27.85
C ASP A 481 -2.97 -31.43 28.49
N PRO A 482 -3.48 -32.09 29.55
CA PRO A 482 -2.73 -33.12 30.27
C PRO A 482 -2.33 -34.35 29.43
N LYS A 483 -3.08 -34.69 28.37
CA LYS A 483 -2.77 -35.87 27.55
C LYS A 483 -1.60 -35.57 26.61
N SER A 484 -1.60 -34.41 25.98
CA SER A 484 -0.48 -33.95 25.17
C SER A 484 0.76 -33.74 26.04
N ALA A 485 0.61 -33.20 27.25
CA ALA A 485 1.73 -33.07 28.17
C ALA A 485 2.42 -34.40 28.45
N LEU A 486 1.66 -35.44 28.84
CA LEU A 486 2.20 -36.79 29.04
C LEU A 486 2.88 -37.36 27.80
N PHE A 487 2.38 -37.03 26.61
CA PHE A 487 2.96 -37.48 25.34
C PHE A 487 4.28 -36.77 25.03
N PHE A 488 4.31 -35.44 25.03
CA PHE A 488 5.51 -34.66 24.71
C PHE A 488 6.60 -34.75 25.79
N ASP A 489 6.22 -34.85 27.07
CA ASP A 489 7.16 -35.13 28.16
C ASP A 489 7.78 -36.51 28.01
N GLY A 490 6.95 -37.51 27.69
CA GLY A 490 7.40 -38.87 27.46
C GLY A 490 8.31 -39.02 26.24
N LEU A 491 8.13 -38.19 25.22
CA LEU A 491 9.04 -38.11 24.07
C LEU A 491 10.27 -37.25 24.33
N GLY A 492 10.28 -36.41 25.38
CA GLY A 492 11.41 -35.56 25.75
C GLY A 492 11.64 -34.36 24.84
N TYR A 493 10.58 -33.79 24.25
CA TYR A 493 10.68 -32.59 23.41
C TYR A 493 10.39 -31.32 24.23
N ASP A 494 11.33 -30.36 24.21
CA ASP A 494 11.17 -29.05 24.86
C ASP A 494 10.30 -28.09 24.04
N GLY A 495 10.19 -28.32 22.74
CA GLY A 495 9.41 -27.58 21.75
C GLY A 495 9.53 -28.27 20.40
N LEU A 496 8.89 -27.72 19.37
CA LEU A 496 9.08 -28.17 17.99
C LEU A 496 9.73 -27.05 17.19
N LEU A 497 10.75 -27.39 16.40
CA LEU A 497 11.32 -26.53 15.36
C LEU A 497 11.07 -27.20 14.03
N ILE A 498 10.46 -26.48 13.10
CA ILE A 498 9.93 -27.02 11.84
C ILE A 498 10.44 -26.19 10.67
N ASP A 499 11.02 -26.83 9.67
CA ASP A 499 11.33 -26.24 8.37
C ASP A 499 10.44 -26.84 7.28
N ILE A 500 9.98 -26.01 6.35
CA ILE A 500 9.23 -26.43 5.17
C ILE A 500 9.88 -25.81 3.94
N ASP A 501 10.16 -26.61 2.94
CA ASP A 501 10.68 -26.18 1.64
C ASP A 501 9.83 -26.83 0.55
N GLY A 502 9.35 -26.05 -0.41
CA GLY A 502 8.46 -26.50 -1.46
C GLY A 502 8.76 -25.77 -2.75
N ALA A 503 8.71 -26.51 -3.85
CA ALA A 503 8.84 -25.95 -5.18
C ALA A 503 7.92 -26.70 -6.17
N SER A 504 7.42 -25.99 -7.16
CA SER A 504 6.56 -26.53 -8.21
C SER A 504 6.80 -25.85 -9.54
N GLU A 505 6.71 -26.62 -10.62
CA GLU A 505 6.71 -26.15 -12.00
C GLU A 505 5.53 -26.77 -12.76
N LEU A 506 4.72 -25.93 -13.41
CA LEU A 506 3.58 -26.31 -14.24
C LEU A 506 3.84 -25.87 -15.68
N SER A 507 3.93 -26.82 -16.60
CA SER A 507 4.06 -26.52 -18.02
C SER A 507 2.73 -26.17 -18.70
N GLU A 508 2.81 -25.57 -19.90
CA GLU A 508 1.64 -25.26 -20.73
C GLU A 508 0.77 -26.50 -21.04
N ASP A 509 1.36 -27.68 -21.22
CA ASP A 509 0.65 -28.94 -21.50
C ASP A 509 0.03 -29.60 -20.25
N GLY A 510 0.06 -28.92 -19.09
CA GLY A 510 -0.55 -29.39 -17.85
C GLY A 510 0.26 -30.49 -17.15
N ARG A 511 1.60 -30.47 -17.29
CA ARG A 511 2.51 -31.32 -16.51
C ARG A 511 3.00 -30.55 -15.29
N LEU A 512 2.65 -31.05 -14.11
CA LEU A 512 3.10 -30.55 -12.82
C LEU A 512 4.27 -31.41 -12.32
N GLU A 513 5.37 -30.76 -11.99
CA GLU A 513 6.45 -31.32 -11.18
C GLU A 513 6.50 -30.57 -9.85
N THR A 514 6.51 -31.28 -8.73
CA THR A 514 6.56 -30.66 -7.41
C THR A 514 7.44 -31.43 -6.44
N THR A 515 8.10 -30.70 -5.56
CA THR A 515 8.90 -31.22 -4.44
C THR A 515 8.52 -30.49 -3.16
N THR A 516 8.43 -31.21 -2.05
CA THR A 516 8.20 -30.63 -0.72
C THR A 516 9.05 -31.38 0.31
N ALA A 517 9.69 -30.65 1.21
CA ALA A 517 10.40 -31.16 2.36
C ALA A 517 9.81 -30.52 3.63
N LEU A 518 9.53 -31.34 4.63
CA LEU A 518 9.13 -30.95 5.98
C LEU A 518 10.15 -31.56 6.93
N GLU A 519 10.90 -30.75 7.66
CA GLU A 519 11.86 -31.23 8.66
C GLU A 519 11.39 -30.80 10.04
N VAL A 520 11.27 -31.74 10.98
CA VAL A 520 11.01 -31.45 12.39
C VAL A 520 12.29 -31.78 13.15
N ALA A 521 12.95 -30.74 13.68
CA ALA A 521 14.25 -30.86 14.34
C ALA A 521 14.22 -31.93 15.43
N ASP A 522 15.28 -32.72 15.48
CA ASP A 522 15.45 -33.87 16.37
C ASP A 522 14.38 -34.97 16.25
N ALA A 523 13.31 -34.83 15.46
CA ALA A 523 12.24 -35.82 15.34
C ALA A 523 12.34 -36.63 14.05
N ALA A 524 11.89 -36.04 12.94
CA ALA A 524 11.84 -36.71 11.64
C ALA A 524 11.74 -35.71 10.48
N GLY A 525 12.19 -36.13 9.31
CA GLY A 525 12.05 -35.40 8.05
C GLY A 525 11.16 -36.15 7.05
N LEU A 526 10.26 -35.45 6.37
CA LEU A 526 9.41 -35.95 5.30
C LEU A 526 9.74 -35.23 4.00
N ARG A 527 10.14 -35.97 2.97
CA ARG A 527 10.29 -35.46 1.61
C ARG A 527 9.25 -36.10 0.70
N PHE A 528 8.61 -35.28 -0.11
CA PHE A 528 7.62 -35.65 -1.09
C PHE A 528 8.04 -35.09 -2.45
N GLY A 529 7.89 -35.88 -3.50
CA GLY A 529 8.04 -35.41 -4.88
C GLY A 529 7.03 -36.10 -5.79
N ALA A 530 6.46 -35.37 -6.74
CA ALA A 530 5.49 -35.92 -7.68
C ALA A 530 5.63 -35.30 -9.08
N LYS A 531 5.35 -36.12 -10.09
CA LYS A 531 5.17 -35.75 -11.50
C LYS A 531 3.80 -36.21 -11.95
N VAL A 532 2.95 -35.26 -12.29
CA VAL A 532 1.55 -35.49 -12.69
C VAL A 532 1.30 -34.78 -14.02
N THR A 533 0.59 -35.44 -14.93
CA THR A 533 0.14 -34.84 -16.20
C THR A 533 -1.37 -34.77 -16.28
N GLY A 534 -1.88 -33.83 -17.08
CA GLY A 534 -3.31 -33.58 -17.27
C GLY A 534 -3.89 -32.49 -16.35
N LEU A 535 -3.05 -31.77 -15.61
CA LEU A 535 -3.44 -30.61 -14.81
C LEU A 535 -3.51 -29.36 -15.69
N THR A 536 -4.46 -29.34 -16.62
CA THR A 536 -4.68 -28.20 -17.52
C THR A 536 -5.56 -27.14 -16.88
N GLU A 537 -5.58 -25.92 -17.42
CA GLU A 537 -6.53 -24.87 -16.98
C GLU A 537 -7.97 -25.36 -17.11
N GLU A 538 -8.32 -26.02 -18.21
CA GLU A 538 -9.64 -26.63 -18.39
C GLU A 538 -9.98 -27.62 -17.26
N TRP A 539 -9.01 -28.42 -16.80
CA TRP A 539 -9.22 -29.33 -15.68
C TRP A 539 -9.51 -28.58 -14.37
N VAL A 540 -8.77 -27.50 -14.10
CA VAL A 540 -8.96 -26.66 -12.90
C VAL A 540 -10.33 -25.99 -12.95
N LEU A 541 -10.72 -25.45 -14.10
CA LEU A 541 -12.03 -24.86 -14.33
C LEU A 541 -13.16 -25.88 -14.11
N ASP A 542 -13.03 -27.08 -14.67
CA ASP A 542 -14.01 -28.14 -14.46
C ASP A 542 -14.15 -28.51 -12.98
N LEU A 543 -13.04 -28.59 -12.24
CA LEU A 543 -13.05 -28.83 -10.80
C LEU A 543 -13.76 -27.72 -10.04
N MET A 544 -13.49 -26.46 -10.39
CA MET A 544 -14.13 -25.30 -9.77
C MET A 544 -15.64 -25.27 -10.03
N MET A 545 -16.07 -25.49 -11.27
CA MET A 545 -17.49 -25.58 -11.60
C MET A 545 -18.19 -26.66 -10.79
N GLN A 546 -17.56 -27.84 -10.65
CA GLN A 546 -18.10 -28.92 -9.84
C GLN A 546 -18.29 -28.52 -8.36
N GLN A 547 -17.33 -27.77 -7.79
CA GLN A 547 -17.41 -27.25 -6.42
C GLN A 547 -18.51 -26.18 -6.28
N MET A 548 -18.65 -25.27 -7.25
CA MET A 548 -19.67 -24.22 -7.24
C MET A 548 -21.10 -24.78 -7.33
N GLU A 549 -21.29 -25.86 -8.08
CA GLU A 549 -22.57 -26.56 -8.13
C GLU A 549 -22.92 -27.26 -6.79
N ASN A 550 -22.03 -27.20 -5.78
CA ASN A 550 -22.09 -27.96 -4.52
C ASN A 550 -22.43 -29.44 -4.79
N SER A 551 -21.94 -29.94 -5.92
CA SER A 551 -22.22 -31.30 -6.33
C SER A 551 -21.25 -32.22 -5.59
N ASP A 552 -21.73 -32.79 -4.48
CA ASP A 552 -21.09 -33.94 -3.83
C ASP A 552 -21.16 -35.20 -4.73
N ASP A 553 -21.35 -35.05 -6.06
CA ASP A 553 -21.43 -36.15 -7.00
C ASP A 553 -20.04 -36.82 -7.13
N PRO A 554 -19.86 -38.02 -6.55
CA PRO A 554 -18.58 -38.71 -6.58
C PRO A 554 -18.24 -39.16 -8.01
N ALA A 555 -19.22 -39.32 -8.89
CA ALA A 555 -19.00 -39.72 -10.27
C ALA A 555 -18.36 -38.60 -11.10
N ALA A 556 -18.80 -37.35 -10.92
CA ALA A 556 -18.20 -36.18 -11.55
C ALA A 556 -16.74 -35.99 -11.09
N LEU A 557 -16.48 -36.11 -9.78
CA LEU A 557 -15.11 -35.98 -9.25
C LEU A 557 -14.20 -37.09 -9.78
N PHE A 558 -14.73 -38.31 -9.86
CA PHE A 558 -14.02 -39.44 -10.44
C PHE A 558 -13.70 -39.23 -11.93
N ALA A 559 -14.62 -38.64 -12.70
CA ALA A 559 -14.39 -38.30 -14.10
C ALA A 559 -13.23 -37.28 -14.24
N LEU A 560 -13.14 -36.27 -13.37
CA LEU A 560 -12.01 -35.33 -13.35
C LEU A 560 -10.70 -36.00 -12.95
N LEU A 561 -10.70 -36.83 -11.90
CA LEU A 561 -9.52 -37.60 -11.50
C LEU A 561 -9.03 -38.52 -12.63
N SER A 562 -9.95 -39.02 -13.47
CA SER A 562 -9.61 -39.86 -14.62
C SER A 562 -8.86 -39.12 -15.74
N LYS A 563 -8.82 -37.78 -15.71
CA LYS A 563 -8.00 -36.96 -16.62
C LYS A 563 -6.54 -36.85 -16.16
N LEU A 564 -6.28 -36.95 -14.86
CA LEU A 564 -4.94 -36.91 -14.30
C LEU A 564 -4.18 -38.22 -14.51
N ARG A 565 -2.87 -38.13 -14.74
CA ARG A 565 -1.97 -39.28 -14.88
C ARG A 565 -0.78 -39.11 -13.94
N LEU A 566 -0.48 -40.15 -13.17
CA LEU A 566 0.72 -40.24 -12.35
C LEU A 566 1.89 -40.72 -13.22
N GLU A 567 2.96 -39.94 -13.29
CA GLU A 567 4.21 -40.37 -13.93
C GLU A 567 5.22 -40.88 -12.91
N GLN A 568 5.35 -40.17 -11.79
CA GLN A 568 6.27 -40.53 -10.71
C GLN A 568 5.78 -39.94 -9.39
N MET A 569 5.98 -40.68 -8.29
CA MET A 569 5.85 -40.16 -6.93
C MET A 569 6.98 -40.72 -6.06
N THR A 570 7.47 -39.92 -5.13
CA THR A 570 8.48 -40.34 -4.15
C THR A 570 8.10 -39.77 -2.79
N VAL A 571 8.13 -40.62 -1.77
CA VAL A 571 7.92 -40.25 -0.38
C VAL A 571 9.10 -40.80 0.41
N ALA A 572 9.82 -39.96 1.14
CA ALA A 572 10.95 -40.36 1.96
C ALA A 572 10.76 -39.86 3.40
N LEU A 573 10.79 -40.77 4.36
CA LEU A 573 10.69 -40.49 5.79
C LEU A 573 12.06 -40.76 6.44
N THR A 574 12.70 -39.72 6.96
CA THR A 574 13.98 -39.79 7.67
C THR A 574 13.72 -39.72 9.16
N ASP A 575 14.23 -40.68 9.92
CA ASP A 575 14.19 -40.61 11.38
C ASP A 575 15.42 -39.85 11.90
N HIS A 576 15.21 -38.90 12.80
CA HIS A 576 16.30 -38.21 13.49
C HIS A 576 16.44 -38.70 14.94
N SER A 577 15.30 -38.89 15.63
CA SER A 577 15.23 -39.65 16.88
C SER A 577 13.81 -40.09 17.28
N LEU A 578 12.82 -39.88 16.41
CA LEU A 578 11.41 -40.14 16.70
C LEU A 578 11.15 -41.62 17.02
N ILE A 579 11.80 -42.54 16.30
CA ILE A 579 11.65 -43.99 16.51
C ILE A 579 12.13 -44.38 17.91
N ASP A 580 13.36 -43.99 18.26
CA ASP A 580 13.97 -44.36 19.53
C ASP A 580 13.22 -43.76 20.72
N ARG A 581 12.79 -42.49 20.63
CA ARG A 581 11.95 -41.84 21.64
C ARG A 581 10.59 -42.52 21.78
N SER A 582 9.97 -42.91 20.66
CA SER A 582 8.68 -43.61 20.68
C SER A 582 8.78 -44.98 21.34
N PHE A 583 9.84 -45.74 21.05
CA PHE A 583 10.09 -47.03 21.69
C PHE A 583 10.41 -46.86 23.18
N ALA A 584 11.21 -45.87 23.56
CA ALA A 584 11.50 -45.57 24.96
C ALA A 584 10.22 -45.27 25.76
N LEU A 585 9.35 -44.40 25.23
CA LEU A 585 8.06 -44.08 25.84
C LEU A 585 7.13 -45.30 25.96
N ALA A 586 7.06 -46.13 24.91
CA ALA A 586 6.25 -47.34 24.94
C ALA A 586 6.79 -48.37 25.94
N ALA A 587 8.12 -48.54 26.02
CA ALA A 587 8.79 -49.45 26.94
C ALA A 587 8.60 -49.02 28.40
N GLU A 588 8.69 -47.72 28.69
CA GLU A 588 8.41 -47.15 30.01
C GLU A 588 7.00 -47.50 30.48
N LYS A 589 5.99 -47.34 29.60
CA LYS A 589 4.60 -47.72 29.89
C LYS A 589 4.42 -49.21 30.15
N GLN A 590 5.30 -50.07 29.62
CA GLN A 590 5.28 -51.52 29.83
C GLN A 590 6.20 -51.98 30.96
N GLY A 591 6.96 -51.08 31.58
CA GLY A 591 7.94 -51.40 32.62
C GLY A 591 9.10 -52.26 32.12
N GLN A 592 9.54 -52.08 30.87
CA GLN A 592 10.61 -52.85 30.24
C GLN A 592 11.75 -51.93 29.75
N PRO A 593 12.99 -52.43 29.60
CA PRO A 593 14.06 -51.70 28.93
C PRO A 593 13.72 -51.38 27.47
N ALA A 594 14.05 -50.17 27.01
CA ALA A 594 13.74 -49.68 25.66
C ALA A 594 14.30 -50.60 24.56
N ASP A 595 15.57 -50.98 24.66
CA ASP A 595 16.23 -51.86 23.69
C ASP A 595 15.55 -53.23 23.60
N GLN A 596 15.19 -53.81 24.74
CA GLN A 596 14.51 -55.10 24.79
C GLN A 596 13.11 -55.01 24.14
N TYR A 597 12.39 -53.92 24.41
CA TYR A 597 11.07 -53.69 23.82
C TYR A 597 11.18 -53.48 22.30
N LYS A 598 12.16 -52.68 21.85
CA LYS A 598 12.46 -52.45 20.43
C LYS A 598 12.79 -53.78 19.72
N GLU A 599 13.72 -54.57 20.26
CA GLU A 599 14.07 -55.90 19.72
C GLU A 599 12.85 -56.83 19.65
N GLN A 600 11.99 -56.83 20.67
CA GLN A 600 10.78 -57.64 20.68
C GLN A 600 9.81 -57.23 19.55
N ILE A 601 9.56 -55.93 19.38
CA ILE A 601 8.63 -55.44 18.35
C ILE A 601 9.21 -55.66 16.95
N VAL A 602 10.48 -55.30 16.74
CA VAL A 602 11.18 -55.51 15.47
C VAL A 602 11.23 -57.01 15.11
N GLY A 603 11.53 -57.88 16.06
CA GLY A 603 11.53 -59.33 15.87
C GLY A 603 10.13 -59.90 15.56
N ALA A 604 9.09 -59.29 16.12
CA ALA A 604 7.69 -59.65 15.85
C ALA A 604 7.12 -58.98 14.58
N LEU A 605 7.81 -58.00 13.99
CA LEU A 605 7.30 -57.17 12.91
C LEU A 605 6.78 -57.98 11.70
N PRO A 606 7.48 -59.02 11.19
CA PRO A 606 6.96 -59.81 10.07
C PRO A 606 5.61 -60.46 10.39
N PHE A 607 5.40 -60.91 11.63
CA PHE A 607 4.14 -61.48 12.08
C PHE A 607 3.05 -60.42 12.24
N LEU A 608 3.39 -59.27 12.83
CA LEU A 608 2.46 -58.14 12.99
C LEU A 608 1.96 -57.63 11.63
N ILE A 609 2.86 -57.43 10.68
CA ILE A 609 2.50 -57.01 9.31
C ILE A 609 1.66 -58.10 8.63
N ALA A 610 2.09 -59.37 8.67
CA ALA A 610 1.34 -60.46 8.03
C ALA A 610 -0.07 -60.66 8.60
N SER A 611 -0.33 -60.21 9.83
CA SER A 611 -1.67 -60.21 10.43
C SER A 611 -2.57 -59.06 9.97
N ALA A 612 -1.97 -57.97 9.49
CA ALA A 612 -2.68 -56.74 9.11
C ALA A 612 -2.92 -56.63 7.59
N VAL A 613 -2.01 -57.18 6.77
CA VAL A 613 -2.06 -57.06 5.30
C VAL A 613 -1.86 -58.39 4.60
N GLN A 614 -2.23 -58.46 3.32
CA GLN A 614 -2.07 -59.66 2.50
C GLN A 614 -0.58 -60.08 2.38
N PRO A 615 -0.27 -61.38 2.20
CA PRO A 615 1.10 -61.91 2.31
C PRO A 615 2.17 -61.21 1.45
N LYS A 616 1.83 -60.77 0.23
CA LYS A 616 2.78 -60.08 -0.65
C LYS A 616 3.03 -58.63 -0.27
N ILE A 617 2.01 -57.93 0.24
CA ILE A 617 2.20 -56.60 0.84
C ILE A 617 3.06 -56.74 2.09
N ALA A 618 2.81 -57.79 2.89
CA ALA A 618 3.63 -58.06 4.06
C ALA A 618 5.10 -58.28 3.68
N GLN A 619 5.38 -59.05 2.63
CA GLN A 619 6.74 -59.23 2.11
C GLN A 619 7.37 -57.93 1.59
N PHE A 620 6.59 -57.09 0.89
CA PHE A 620 7.05 -55.80 0.39
C PHE A 620 7.43 -54.82 1.51
N LEU A 621 6.70 -54.86 2.62
CA LEU A 621 6.90 -53.98 3.76
C LEU A 621 7.93 -54.51 4.78
N ALA A 622 8.04 -55.83 4.96
CA ALA A 622 8.72 -56.42 6.11
C ALA A 622 10.19 -56.04 6.21
N ASP A 623 10.99 -56.24 5.17
CA ASP A 623 12.43 -56.00 5.23
C ASP A 623 12.76 -54.49 5.32
N PRO A 624 12.19 -53.59 4.49
CA PRO A 624 12.46 -52.16 4.61
C PRO A 624 11.99 -51.55 5.94
N LEU A 625 10.80 -51.92 6.43
CA LEU A 625 10.33 -51.41 7.72
C LEU A 625 11.17 -51.94 8.87
N LYS A 626 11.61 -53.21 8.81
CA LYS A 626 12.52 -53.77 9.81
C LYS A 626 13.84 -53.00 9.82
N ASP A 627 14.46 -52.82 8.65
CA ASP A 627 15.72 -52.08 8.53
C ASP A 627 15.60 -50.63 9.02
N PHE A 628 14.49 -49.96 8.70
CA PHE A 628 14.20 -48.61 9.16
C PHE A 628 14.05 -48.53 10.68
N LEU A 629 13.24 -49.42 11.28
CA LEU A 629 13.03 -49.46 12.72
C LEU A 629 14.28 -49.87 13.49
N GLU A 630 15.14 -50.72 12.92
CA GLU A 630 16.41 -51.11 13.55
C GLU A 630 17.44 -49.98 13.53
N LYS A 631 17.60 -49.30 12.38
CA LYS A 631 18.75 -48.42 12.11
C LYS A 631 18.48 -46.92 12.22
N GLY A 632 17.22 -46.46 12.21
CA GLY A 632 16.89 -45.03 12.29
C GLY A 632 17.25 -44.22 11.02
N ASN A 633 17.23 -44.87 9.87
CA ASN A 633 17.67 -44.34 8.57
C ASN A 633 16.54 -43.61 7.82
N THR A 634 16.62 -43.47 6.48
CA THR A 634 15.51 -42.98 5.65
C THR A 634 14.74 -44.12 4.97
N LEU A 635 13.43 -44.19 5.17
CA LEU A 635 12.51 -45.08 4.44
C LEU A 635 12.00 -44.38 3.18
N VAL A 636 12.23 -44.96 2.00
CA VAL A 636 11.89 -44.36 0.69
C VAL A 636 10.88 -45.23 -0.05
N LEU A 637 9.69 -44.69 -0.29
CA LEU A 637 8.67 -45.24 -1.19
C LEU A 637 8.74 -44.50 -2.53
N THR A 638 8.96 -45.24 -3.62
CA THR A 638 8.90 -44.70 -4.98
C THR A 638 7.78 -45.40 -5.76
N LEU A 639 6.93 -44.62 -6.42
CA LEU A 639 5.98 -45.10 -7.41
C LEU A 639 6.44 -44.60 -8.78
N ALA A 640 6.84 -45.52 -9.66
CA ALA A 640 7.31 -45.21 -11.00
C ALA A 640 6.64 -46.16 -12.00
N PRO A 641 5.37 -45.91 -12.37
CA PRO A 641 4.68 -46.73 -13.35
C PRO A 641 5.41 -46.71 -14.71
N ARG A 642 5.33 -47.81 -15.46
CA ARG A 642 6.04 -47.94 -16.76
C ARG A 642 5.55 -46.98 -17.84
N ALA A 643 4.34 -46.44 -17.67
CA ALA A 643 3.72 -45.44 -18.53
C ALA A 643 2.82 -44.55 -17.63
N PRO A 644 2.51 -43.31 -18.04
CA PRO A 644 1.63 -42.42 -17.27
C PRO A 644 0.32 -43.11 -16.87
N LEU A 645 0.07 -43.22 -15.57
CA LEU A 645 -0.98 -44.05 -15.02
C LEU A 645 -2.20 -43.20 -14.63
N PRO A 646 -3.39 -43.41 -15.22
CA PRO A 646 -4.62 -42.72 -14.79
C PRO A 646 -4.90 -42.91 -13.30
N PHE A 647 -5.20 -41.83 -12.58
CA PHE A 647 -5.59 -41.92 -11.16
C PHE A 647 -6.83 -42.79 -10.95
N SER A 648 -7.75 -42.81 -11.92
CA SER A 648 -8.93 -43.69 -11.90
C SER A 648 -8.56 -45.19 -11.86
N ALA A 649 -7.41 -45.59 -12.42
CA ALA A 649 -6.94 -46.97 -12.34
C ALA A 649 -6.43 -47.36 -10.95
N LEU A 650 -6.01 -46.39 -10.12
CA LEU A 650 -5.62 -46.62 -8.73
C LEU A 650 -6.83 -47.01 -7.87
N VAL A 651 -7.96 -46.34 -8.08
CA VAL A 651 -9.22 -46.63 -7.39
C VAL A 651 -9.75 -48.01 -7.78
N GLY A 652 -9.71 -48.35 -9.07
CA GLY A 652 -10.17 -49.64 -9.58
C GLY A 652 -9.32 -50.85 -9.15
N ALA A 653 -8.09 -50.63 -8.70
CA ALA A 653 -7.15 -51.68 -8.29
C ALA A 653 -7.16 -51.94 -6.77
N GLN A 654 -8.06 -51.30 -6.00
CA GLN A 654 -8.13 -51.46 -4.54
C GLN A 654 -8.40 -52.91 -4.09
N ASP A 655 -9.12 -53.68 -4.89
CA ASP A 655 -9.51 -55.06 -4.54
C ASP A 655 -8.37 -56.08 -4.76
N ASP A 656 -7.30 -55.71 -5.47
CA ASP A 656 -6.10 -56.53 -5.68
C ASP A 656 -4.82 -55.71 -5.39
N PRO A 657 -4.36 -55.68 -4.13
CA PRO A 657 -3.17 -54.97 -3.72
C PRO A 657 -1.89 -55.41 -4.46
N GLU A 658 -1.81 -56.66 -4.93
CA GLU A 658 -0.65 -57.13 -5.69
C GLU A 658 -0.64 -56.52 -7.10
N ALA A 659 -1.79 -56.52 -7.77
CA ALA A 659 -1.94 -55.86 -9.06
C ALA A 659 -1.62 -54.38 -8.93
N LEU A 660 -2.06 -53.73 -7.84
CA LEU A 660 -1.77 -52.33 -7.56
C LEU A 660 -0.26 -52.06 -7.46
N LEU A 661 0.49 -52.80 -6.63
CA LEU A 661 1.95 -52.60 -6.50
C LEU A 661 2.68 -52.71 -7.85
N LYS A 662 2.29 -53.67 -8.69
CA LYS A 662 2.87 -53.85 -10.03
C LYS A 662 2.47 -52.72 -10.99
N LEU A 663 1.22 -52.26 -10.91
CA LEU A 663 0.66 -51.22 -11.76
C LEU A 663 1.37 -49.88 -11.51
N VAL A 664 1.57 -49.52 -10.25
CA VAL A 664 2.24 -48.26 -9.87
C VAL A 664 3.76 -48.35 -9.88
N GLY A 665 4.33 -49.54 -10.13
CA GLY A 665 5.77 -49.76 -10.09
C GLY A 665 6.36 -49.43 -8.72
N ALA A 666 5.71 -49.86 -7.63
CA ALA A 666 6.12 -49.53 -6.27
C ALA A 666 7.46 -50.18 -5.88
N SER A 667 8.36 -49.39 -5.30
CA SER A 667 9.54 -49.87 -4.59
C SER A 667 9.63 -49.22 -3.21
N LEU A 668 9.98 -50.01 -2.20
CA LEU A 668 10.21 -49.54 -0.84
C LEU A 668 11.59 -50.02 -0.39
N GLU A 669 12.39 -49.12 0.14
CA GLU A 669 13.74 -49.44 0.63
C GLU A 669 14.18 -48.49 1.74
N THR A 670 15.24 -48.86 2.45
CA THR A 670 15.87 -48.05 3.50
C THR A 670 17.25 -47.63 3.04
N ARG A 671 17.55 -46.32 3.13
CA ARG A 671 18.83 -45.71 2.72
C ARG A 671 19.45 -44.92 3.87
N GLU A 672 20.77 -44.78 3.89
CA GLU A 672 21.48 -43.94 4.89
C GLU A 672 21.14 -42.45 4.78
N THR A 673 20.83 -41.98 3.57
CA THR A 673 20.48 -40.58 3.33
C THR A 673 19.23 -40.48 2.48
N ALA A 674 18.46 -39.42 2.70
CA ALA A 674 17.33 -39.10 1.86
C ALA A 674 17.77 -38.87 0.41
N PRO A 675 16.98 -39.31 -0.59
CA PRO A 675 17.28 -39.02 -1.98
C PRO A 675 17.29 -37.51 -2.20
N GLU A 676 18.27 -37.01 -2.97
CA GLU A 676 18.16 -35.70 -3.58
C GLU A 676 16.95 -35.75 -4.52
N LEU A 677 15.91 -34.99 -4.19
CA LEU A 677 14.84 -34.72 -5.13
C LEU A 677 15.42 -33.86 -6.26
N PRO A 678 14.99 -34.06 -7.52
CA PRO A 678 15.47 -33.25 -8.62
C PRO A 678 15.28 -31.77 -8.27
N VAL A 679 16.38 -31.01 -8.30
CA VAL A 679 16.33 -29.55 -8.19
C VAL A 679 15.57 -29.07 -9.43
N LEU A 680 14.38 -28.50 -9.22
CA LEU A 680 13.62 -27.83 -10.27
C LEU A 680 14.52 -26.73 -10.86
N LYS A 681 14.65 -26.69 -12.18
CA LYS A 681 15.65 -25.87 -12.89
C LYS A 681 15.17 -24.47 -13.20
#